data_AF-A0A816X7M9-F1
#
_entry.id   AF-A0A816X7M9-F1
#
_cell.length_a   1.000
_cell.length_b   1.000
_cell.length_c   1.000
_cell.angle_alpha   90.00
_cell.angle_beta   90.00
_cell.angle_gamma   90.00
#
_symmetry.space_group_name_H-M   'P 1'
#
loop_
_entity.id
_entity.type
_entity.pdbx_description
1 polymer ?
#
loop_
_entity_poly.entity_id
_entity_poly.type
_entity_poly.pdbx_seq_one_letter_code
_entity_poly.pdbx_strand_id
1 'polypeptide(L)'
;MMVFVNTILECWTVFDINPNLFDYIILSRSQSQLVDELILIKLENLMRKILRDKEKLRNLLRQITDTAVKTLILQKLHESQLNIHEESFSDMLSLLPYIKNNTILLKQLDLSEWSLTLQETYWQHVLSNGGLGFTNENLEQCAFYLVKLDNATLFSTKTLLIFVHHFYAEDMELCGDILDDFGVLNLKLSNLFEKSNKRYSGQELLELCQQKTDIVTKDLSQIQHLMTKLGLSESNNRDIDRLVQMITKSYKDDNVLKHLSKIRDLLKRTANGENLVLKYIVDVINRNDQSNDTENTGSKILTCKTCCHNEKDLKRIIYAIRSNIEEIKHIENCNYYILHTVNQGILLKQRFSLRDTQKLVVMLMLSNQRSLLSQVATGEGKTLIITTLCIIKCLYGEKLDIVTSCSVLAKRDAESEPPKGNKELYEFFGVTVGHICSEDIDQRAQTFSKCDVVYGDLSSFQRDYLLNRFYGKNILDKRNFESVIVDEVDSMLLDNGNNMLYLSHDIPDMEKLQSLFIFIWESVNQPVNSLDDLNKIYDNAAIKQSIIEDIHGMIMRDEVDAGVWQALLKSKTIGEDGRILIHLKDYATHVKQLQFPKQNTENRLIFLLNIISNRQRFIKLRSEFYNFIEQHLDKFIDNAKNALFMSEGVDYVIDVDRTGLDPDLNPKIIIIDKNTGTDQSSSQWHEELHQFLQIKHGCKLSLVSLKAVFISNVSYLKLYQNLYGLSGTLGSRDEKQLLNELYNIDLIKIPTSKPKNFFEERPIISGYKEQWTNSIYDETKKKIIKDRSVLIICETVKHVDYISKCLVKRAMEDLQNDPSNIIYDSLKKPYVYKREHEEFTFGQGNELLNCGTVIIATNLAGRGTDIKLEQKLVEAGGLHVIVTFLPNNCRIEEQAYGSAA
;
A
#
# COMPACT_ATOMS: atom_id res chain seq x y z
N MET A 1 -5.73 -32.98 9.82
CA MET A 1 -5.61 -33.02 11.30
C MET A 1 -5.96 -31.68 11.93
N MET A 2 -5.53 -30.56 11.32
CA MET A 2 -6.15 -29.24 11.49
C MET A 2 -7.68 -29.27 11.45
N VAL A 3 -8.32 -30.10 10.59
CA VAL A 3 -9.79 -30.23 10.56
C VAL A 3 -10.35 -30.83 11.86
N PHE A 4 -9.67 -31.78 12.52
CA PHE A 4 -10.13 -32.41 13.77
C PHE A 4 -9.82 -31.57 15.01
N VAL A 5 -8.71 -30.81 14.98
CA VAL A 5 -8.44 -29.77 15.99
C VAL A 5 -9.48 -28.66 15.88
N ASN A 6 -9.86 -28.28 14.65
CA ASN A 6 -10.92 -27.30 14.41
C ASN A 6 -12.31 -27.80 14.85
N THR A 7 -12.64 -29.08 14.66
CA THR A 7 -13.91 -29.66 15.18
C THR A 7 -13.97 -29.72 16.71
N ILE A 8 -12.83 -29.82 17.38
CA ILE A 8 -12.73 -29.78 18.85
C ILE A 8 -12.77 -28.32 19.37
N LEU A 9 -12.21 -27.38 18.61
CA LEU A 9 -12.31 -25.93 18.88
C LEU A 9 -13.72 -25.38 18.63
N GLU A 10 -14.49 -25.98 17.72
CA GLU A 10 -15.89 -25.61 17.42
C GLU A 10 -16.89 -26.05 18.51
N CYS A 11 -16.55 -27.01 19.38
CA CYS A 11 -17.47 -27.51 20.42
C CYS A 11 -17.45 -26.74 21.74
N TRP A 12 -16.54 -25.77 21.94
CA TRP A 12 -16.42 -25.05 23.23
C TRP A 12 -16.89 -23.60 23.20
N THR A 13 -17.39 -23.13 22.07
CA THR A 13 -18.02 -21.82 21.89
C THR A 13 -19.43 -21.70 22.51
N VAL A 14 -19.93 -22.71 23.25
CA VAL A 14 -21.38 -22.80 23.59
C VAL A 14 -21.72 -22.78 25.09
N PHE A 15 -20.78 -22.83 26.05
CA PHE A 15 -21.15 -22.75 27.49
C PHE A 15 -20.20 -21.87 28.32
N ASP A 16 -20.76 -20.82 28.93
CA ASP A 16 -20.15 -20.06 30.03
C ASP A 16 -20.06 -20.92 31.31
N ILE A 17 -18.99 -20.70 32.11
CA ILE A 17 -18.69 -21.14 33.50
C ILE A 17 -17.56 -22.20 33.68
N ASN A 18 -16.34 -21.71 34.00
CA ASN A 18 -15.25 -22.20 34.90
C ASN A 18 -14.59 -23.63 34.77
N PRO A 19 -13.35 -23.85 35.32
CA PRO A 19 -12.23 -24.54 34.65
C PRO A 19 -11.66 -25.73 35.48
N ASN A 20 -11.73 -26.97 35.00
CA ASN A 20 -11.00 -28.10 35.65
C ASN A 20 -10.99 -29.44 34.88
N LEU A 21 -11.66 -29.52 33.72
CA LEU A 21 -11.74 -30.79 32.98
C LEU A 21 -10.57 -31.00 32.00
N PHE A 22 -10.00 -29.91 31.49
CA PHE A 22 -8.89 -29.95 30.54
C PHE A 22 -7.58 -30.40 31.19
N ASP A 23 -7.34 -29.96 32.43
CA ASP A 23 -6.20 -30.40 33.25
C ASP A 23 -6.29 -31.89 33.60
N TYR A 24 -7.50 -32.43 33.81
CA TYR A 24 -7.71 -33.85 34.13
C TYR A 24 -7.42 -34.78 32.94
N ILE A 25 -7.69 -34.34 31.71
CA ILE A 25 -7.44 -35.14 30.50
C ILE A 25 -5.93 -35.18 30.18
N ILE A 26 -5.23 -34.05 30.33
CA ILE A 26 -3.78 -33.94 30.12
C ILE A 26 -2.98 -34.75 31.16
N LEU A 27 -3.49 -34.88 32.39
CA LEU A 27 -2.81 -35.62 33.46
C LEU A 27 -2.96 -37.15 33.41
N SER A 28 -3.80 -37.71 32.51
CA SER A 28 -4.15 -39.14 32.55
C SER A 28 -3.36 -40.08 31.63
N ARG A 29 -2.53 -39.59 30.67
CA ARG A 29 -1.61 -40.42 29.84
C ARG A 29 -0.38 -39.65 29.32
N SER A 30 0.79 -40.29 29.25
CA SER A 30 2.04 -39.65 28.77
C SER A 30 2.09 -39.48 27.24
N GLN A 31 2.26 -38.24 26.77
CA GLN A 31 2.32 -37.83 25.35
C GLN A 31 3.43 -38.48 24.49
N SER A 32 4.46 -39.09 25.09
CA SER A 32 5.60 -39.65 24.34
C SER A 32 5.26 -40.88 23.50
N GLN A 33 4.46 -41.82 24.02
CA GLN A 33 4.16 -43.08 23.34
C GLN A 33 3.26 -42.93 22.10
N LEU A 34 2.42 -41.90 22.08
CA LEU A 34 1.43 -41.70 21.02
C LEU A 34 2.04 -40.96 19.81
N VAL A 35 3.02 -40.08 20.07
CA VAL A 35 3.78 -39.37 19.04
C VAL A 35 4.77 -40.30 18.34
N ASP A 36 5.42 -41.21 19.07
CA ASP A 36 6.33 -42.21 18.52
C ASP A 36 5.64 -43.16 17.52
N GLU A 37 4.44 -43.64 17.85
CA GLU A 37 3.63 -44.51 16.99
C GLU A 37 3.18 -43.78 15.70
N LEU A 38 2.71 -42.53 15.83
CA LEU A 38 2.25 -41.74 14.69
C LEU A 38 3.38 -41.36 13.72
N ILE A 39 4.59 -41.11 14.24
CA ILE A 39 5.79 -40.82 13.43
C ILE A 39 6.31 -42.09 12.75
N LEU A 40 6.32 -43.24 13.45
CA LEU A 40 6.68 -44.54 12.86
C LEU A 40 5.76 -44.93 11.70
N ILE A 41 4.45 -44.72 11.83
CA ILE A 41 3.45 -45.02 10.78
C ILE A 41 3.65 -44.11 9.54
N LYS A 42 3.99 -42.83 9.75
CA LYS A 42 4.27 -41.89 8.64
C LYS A 42 5.59 -42.19 7.92
N LEU A 43 6.65 -42.52 8.66
CA LEU A 43 7.93 -43.00 8.08
C LEU A 43 7.72 -44.29 7.28
N GLU A 44 6.92 -45.23 7.79
CA GLU A 44 6.62 -46.47 7.08
C GLU A 44 5.85 -46.22 5.77
N ASN A 45 4.91 -45.28 5.75
CA ASN A 45 4.17 -44.91 4.55
C ASN A 45 5.03 -44.20 3.47
N LEU A 46 6.02 -43.41 3.89
CA LEU A 46 7.00 -42.81 2.97
C LEU A 46 7.95 -43.86 2.38
N MET A 47 8.40 -44.82 3.19
CA MET A 47 9.38 -45.85 2.82
C MET A 47 8.78 -47.01 2.00
N ARG A 48 7.44 -47.14 1.95
CA ARG A 48 6.72 -48.15 1.15
C ARG A 48 6.98 -48.11 -0.35
N LYS A 49 7.59 -47.04 -0.87
CA LYS A 49 7.90 -46.90 -2.30
C LYS A 49 9.28 -47.44 -2.72
N ILE A 50 10.19 -47.77 -1.79
CA ILE A 50 11.63 -47.95 -2.14
C ILE A 50 12.25 -49.29 -1.69
N LEU A 51 11.77 -49.98 -0.65
CA LEU A 51 12.50 -51.12 -0.04
C LEU A 51 11.70 -52.44 0.00
N ARG A 52 12.38 -53.58 -0.21
CA ARG A 52 11.73 -54.92 -0.33
C ARG A 52 11.57 -55.66 1.00
N ASP A 53 12.39 -55.40 2.03
CA ASP A 53 12.40 -56.20 3.26
C ASP A 53 11.95 -55.41 4.51
N LYS A 54 10.66 -55.55 4.84
CA LYS A 54 9.95 -54.68 5.80
C LYS A 54 10.26 -54.96 7.26
N GLU A 55 10.63 -56.19 7.61
CA GLU A 55 10.87 -56.58 9.01
C GLU A 55 12.19 -56.05 9.54
N LYS A 56 13.25 -56.10 8.71
CA LYS A 56 14.58 -55.59 9.07
C LYS A 56 14.56 -54.08 9.30
N LEU A 57 13.84 -53.35 8.45
CA LEU A 57 13.66 -51.89 8.56
C LEU A 57 12.88 -51.50 9.83
N ARG A 58 11.82 -52.24 10.16
CA ARG A 58 11.03 -51.99 11.39
C ARG A 58 11.85 -52.21 12.65
N ASN A 59 12.73 -53.20 12.67
CA ASN A 59 13.62 -53.43 13.80
C ASN A 59 14.66 -52.31 13.96
N LEU A 60 15.22 -51.79 12.87
CA LEU A 60 16.16 -50.66 12.93
C LEU A 60 15.47 -49.35 13.37
N LEU A 61 14.29 -49.04 12.83
CA LEU A 61 13.54 -47.83 13.21
C LEU A 61 13.04 -47.85 14.66
N ARG A 62 12.74 -49.05 15.20
CA ARG A 62 12.39 -49.23 16.62
C ARG A 62 13.55 -48.95 17.57
N GLN A 63 14.80 -49.07 17.12
CA GLN A 63 15.97 -48.78 17.96
C GLN A 63 16.23 -47.28 18.12
N ILE A 64 15.57 -46.42 17.33
CA ILE A 64 15.65 -44.97 17.48
C ILE A 64 14.62 -44.54 18.53
N THR A 65 15.08 -44.16 19.71
CA THR A 65 14.20 -43.73 20.83
C THR A 65 13.93 -42.22 20.85
N ASP A 66 14.68 -41.43 20.09
CA ASP A 66 14.55 -39.96 20.07
C ASP A 66 13.58 -39.48 18.98
N THR A 67 12.50 -38.83 19.41
CA THR A 67 11.44 -38.28 18.56
C THR A 67 11.89 -37.09 17.71
N ALA A 68 12.84 -36.27 18.18
CA ALA A 68 13.36 -35.13 17.44
C ALA A 68 14.25 -35.59 16.27
N VAL A 69 15.07 -36.61 16.49
CA VAL A 69 15.92 -37.21 15.45
C VAL A 69 15.07 -37.85 14.33
N LYS A 70 13.99 -38.56 14.68
CA LYS A 70 13.04 -39.09 13.68
C LYS A 70 12.40 -38.00 12.85
N THR A 71 12.04 -36.88 13.46
CA THR A 71 11.37 -35.75 12.80
C THR A 71 12.33 -35.00 11.86
N LEU A 72 13.58 -34.81 12.28
CA LEU A 72 14.64 -34.21 11.46
C LEU A 72 14.99 -35.08 10.25
N ILE A 73 15.06 -36.42 10.43
CA ILE A 73 15.27 -37.38 9.33
C ILE A 73 14.11 -37.31 8.33
N LEU A 74 12.87 -37.24 8.82
CA LEU A 74 11.66 -37.12 7.98
C LEU A 74 11.67 -35.81 7.18
N GLN A 75 12.09 -34.71 7.79
CA GLN A 75 12.20 -33.40 7.14
C GLN A 75 13.32 -33.37 6.08
N LYS A 76 14.52 -33.87 6.42
CA LYS A 76 15.66 -33.95 5.50
C LYS A 76 15.39 -34.88 4.31
N LEU A 77 14.73 -36.03 4.51
CA LEU A 77 14.32 -36.94 3.43
C LEU A 77 13.24 -36.32 2.53
N HIS A 78 12.37 -35.47 3.07
CA HIS A 78 11.35 -34.76 2.29
C HIS A 78 11.94 -33.60 1.47
N GLU A 79 13.01 -32.99 1.97
CA GLU A 79 13.76 -31.91 1.30
C GLU A 79 14.75 -32.44 0.26
N SER A 80 15.36 -33.61 0.48
CA SER A 80 16.37 -34.17 -0.41
C SER A 80 15.76 -35.20 -1.36
N GLN A 81 15.58 -34.87 -2.64
CA GLN A 81 15.26 -35.82 -3.72
C GLN A 81 16.44 -36.76 -4.03
N LEU A 82 17.02 -37.42 -3.02
CA LEU A 82 18.23 -38.25 -3.16
C LEU A 82 17.88 -39.73 -3.35
N ASN A 83 18.42 -40.34 -4.42
CA ASN A 83 18.48 -41.79 -4.60
C ASN A 83 19.65 -42.35 -3.77
N ILE A 84 19.37 -42.82 -2.55
CA ILE A 84 20.38 -43.43 -1.66
C ILE A 84 20.33 -44.95 -1.83
N HIS A 85 21.48 -45.61 -2.00
CA HIS A 85 21.60 -47.07 -2.06
C HIS A 85 21.28 -47.73 -0.69
N GLU A 86 20.61 -48.89 -0.73
CA GLU A 86 20.11 -49.63 0.45
C GLU A 86 21.17 -49.86 1.55
N GLU A 87 22.39 -50.22 1.14
CA GLU A 87 23.49 -50.54 2.06
C GLU A 87 24.00 -49.29 2.80
N SER A 88 24.21 -48.17 2.10
CA SER A 88 24.69 -46.93 2.72
C SER A 88 23.71 -46.32 3.71
N PHE A 89 22.41 -46.52 3.47
CA PHE A 89 21.35 -46.05 4.38
C PHE A 89 21.22 -46.97 5.61
N SER A 90 21.36 -48.29 5.42
CA SER A 90 21.41 -49.26 6.52
C SER A 90 22.61 -48.99 7.44
N ASP A 91 23.77 -48.65 6.88
CA ASP A 91 24.97 -48.33 7.66
C ASP A 91 24.80 -47.04 8.48
N MET A 92 24.21 -45.98 7.89
CA MET A 92 23.87 -44.75 8.63
C MET A 92 22.93 -45.03 9.81
N LEU A 93 21.87 -45.80 9.56
CA LEU A 93 20.90 -46.16 10.61
C LEU A 93 21.51 -47.03 11.70
N SER A 94 22.51 -47.85 11.37
CA SER A 94 23.23 -48.68 12.34
C SER A 94 24.18 -47.89 13.26
N LEU A 95 24.63 -46.71 12.81
CA LEU A 95 25.55 -45.84 13.55
C LEU A 95 24.82 -44.85 14.48
N LEU A 96 23.57 -44.50 14.17
CA LEU A 96 22.75 -43.57 14.96
C LEU A 96 22.56 -43.96 16.45
N PRO A 97 22.40 -45.24 16.84
CA PRO A 97 22.31 -45.63 18.25
C PRO A 97 23.59 -45.37 19.05
N TYR A 98 24.74 -45.22 18.38
CA TYR A 98 26.04 -44.97 19.01
C TYR A 98 26.32 -43.47 19.22
N ILE A 99 25.48 -42.59 18.69
CA ILE A 99 25.53 -41.16 18.99
C ILE A 99 24.94 -40.97 20.39
N LYS A 100 25.80 -40.60 21.36
CA LYS A 100 25.35 -40.37 22.74
C LYS A 100 24.21 -39.36 22.79
N ASN A 101 23.17 -39.70 23.54
CA ASN A 101 22.06 -38.81 23.94
C ASN A 101 22.60 -37.63 24.76
N ASN A 102 23.16 -36.64 24.07
CA ASN A 102 23.28 -35.32 24.65
C ASN A 102 22.01 -34.57 24.29
N THR A 103 21.30 -34.10 25.33
CA THR A 103 20.21 -33.14 25.26
C THR A 103 20.49 -32.10 24.17
N ILE A 104 19.56 -31.93 23.22
CA ILE A 104 19.54 -30.74 22.37
C ILE A 104 19.41 -29.56 23.34
N LEU A 105 20.52 -28.86 23.56
CA LEU A 105 20.57 -27.68 24.40
C LEU A 105 19.85 -26.56 23.65
N LEU A 106 18.55 -26.36 23.91
CA LEU A 106 17.81 -25.16 23.50
C LEU A 106 18.50 -23.86 23.95
N LYS A 107 19.42 -23.93 24.93
CA LYS A 107 20.33 -22.86 25.34
C LYS A 107 21.40 -22.47 24.29
N GLN A 108 21.53 -23.23 23.20
CA GLN A 108 22.48 -22.96 22.11
C GLN A 108 21.82 -22.37 20.85
N LEU A 109 20.49 -22.28 20.81
CA LEU A 109 19.78 -21.50 19.80
C LEU A 109 19.71 -20.07 20.30
N ASP A 110 20.22 -19.16 19.49
CA ASP A 110 20.22 -17.74 19.81
C ASP A 110 18.77 -17.24 19.79
N LEU A 111 18.29 -16.62 20.87
CA LEU A 111 16.91 -16.12 20.97
C LEU A 111 16.57 -15.17 19.82
N SER A 112 17.58 -14.50 19.26
CA SER A 112 17.53 -13.65 18.07
C SER A 112 16.91 -14.31 16.82
N GLU A 113 16.93 -15.64 16.73
CA GLU A 113 16.37 -16.40 15.60
C GLU A 113 14.90 -16.81 15.80
N TRP A 114 14.33 -16.56 16.98
CA TRP A 114 12.95 -16.91 17.32
C TRP A 114 11.98 -15.81 16.86
N SER A 115 10.72 -16.17 16.57
CA SER A 115 9.71 -15.14 16.30
C SER A 115 9.44 -14.32 17.57
N LEU A 116 9.05 -13.05 17.40
CA LEU A 116 8.76 -12.13 18.51
C LEU A 116 7.73 -12.72 19.49
N THR A 117 6.70 -13.38 18.97
CA THR A 117 5.67 -14.07 19.74
C THR A 117 6.21 -15.25 20.55
N LEU A 118 7.19 -15.99 20.02
CA LEU A 118 7.88 -17.07 20.73
C LEU A 118 8.84 -16.55 21.81
N GLN A 119 9.52 -15.43 21.56
CA GLN A 119 10.36 -14.77 22.55
C GLN A 119 9.52 -14.20 23.70
N GLU A 120 8.39 -13.55 23.39
CA GLU A 120 7.47 -13.02 24.40
C GLU A 120 6.86 -14.12 25.24
N THR A 121 6.34 -15.19 24.63
CA THR A 121 5.78 -16.33 25.38
C THR A 121 6.84 -17.07 26.21
N TYR A 122 8.08 -17.16 25.72
CA TYR A 122 9.21 -17.65 26.51
C TYR A 122 9.46 -16.78 27.74
N TRP A 123 9.55 -15.46 27.59
CA TRP A 123 9.79 -14.55 28.71
C TRP A 123 8.60 -14.46 29.67
N GLN A 124 7.37 -14.52 29.18
CA GLN A 124 6.16 -14.64 30.00
C GLN A 124 6.18 -15.93 30.83
N HIS A 125 6.54 -17.06 30.22
CA HIS A 125 6.68 -18.34 30.93
C HIS A 125 7.81 -18.32 31.96
N VAL A 126 8.95 -17.70 31.61
CA VAL A 126 10.10 -17.55 32.53
C VAL A 126 9.77 -16.61 33.69
N LEU A 127 9.03 -15.52 33.47
CA LEU A 127 8.61 -14.58 34.51
C LEU A 127 7.56 -15.16 35.46
N SER A 128 6.63 -15.96 34.94
CA SER A 128 5.59 -16.64 35.72
C SER A 128 6.12 -17.83 36.51
N ASN A 129 6.97 -18.67 35.90
CA ASN A 129 7.43 -19.93 36.50
C ASN A 129 8.84 -19.89 37.09
N GLY A 130 9.60 -18.82 36.86
CA GLY A 130 11.00 -18.67 37.29
C GLY A 130 11.21 -18.32 38.78
N GLY A 131 10.16 -18.42 39.61
CA GLY A 131 10.24 -18.14 41.05
C GLY A 131 10.07 -16.66 41.46
N LEU A 132 9.66 -15.79 40.52
CA LEU A 132 9.54 -14.34 40.73
C LEU A 132 8.08 -13.82 40.79
N GLY A 133 7.07 -14.68 40.59
CA GLY A 133 5.67 -14.41 41.00
C GLY A 133 4.93 -13.27 40.28
N PHE A 134 5.30 -12.90 39.06
CA PHE A 134 4.65 -11.80 38.31
C PHE A 134 3.18 -12.11 37.92
N THR A 135 2.30 -11.10 38.01
CA THR A 135 0.87 -11.16 37.63
C THR A 135 0.60 -10.55 36.24
N ASN A 136 -0.53 -10.91 35.61
CA ASN A 136 -0.81 -10.71 34.17
C ASN A 136 -0.53 -9.31 33.59
N GLU A 137 -0.93 -8.21 34.24
CA GLU A 137 -0.73 -6.86 33.67
C GLU A 137 0.75 -6.44 33.63
N ASN A 138 1.53 -6.78 34.66
CA ASN A 138 2.96 -6.48 34.72
C ASN A 138 3.79 -7.48 33.89
N LEU A 139 3.28 -8.70 33.72
CA LEU A 139 3.96 -9.81 33.04
C LEU A 139 4.10 -9.59 31.54
N GLU A 140 3.06 -9.08 30.86
CA GLU A 140 3.13 -8.77 29.43
C GLU A 140 4.09 -7.60 29.15
N GLN A 141 4.02 -6.57 29.99
CA GLN A 141 4.88 -5.38 29.87
C GLN A 141 6.35 -5.71 30.15
N CYS A 142 6.63 -6.50 31.20
CA CYS A 142 7.99 -6.94 31.54
C CYS A 142 8.57 -7.89 30.49
N ALA A 143 7.77 -8.82 29.94
CA ALA A 143 8.21 -9.71 28.88
C ALA A 143 8.62 -8.93 27.62
N PHE A 144 7.85 -7.90 27.24
CA PHE A 144 8.16 -7.03 26.10
C PHE A 144 9.50 -6.29 26.26
N TYR A 145 9.77 -5.72 27.45
CA TYR A 145 11.05 -5.04 27.70
C TYR A 145 12.24 -6.03 27.72
N LEU A 146 12.04 -7.24 28.25
CA LEU A 146 13.06 -8.29 28.23
C LEU A 146 13.40 -8.75 26.81
N VAL A 147 12.40 -8.91 25.94
CA VAL A 147 12.60 -9.17 24.51
C VAL A 147 13.43 -8.07 23.84
N LYS A 148 13.22 -6.81 24.21
CA LYS A 148 14.01 -5.68 23.67
C LYS A 148 15.43 -5.60 24.21
N LEU A 149 15.65 -6.01 25.46
CA LEU A 149 16.95 -5.97 26.12
C LEU A 149 17.86 -7.16 25.75
N ASP A 150 17.29 -8.35 25.56
CA ASP A 150 18.05 -9.57 25.26
C ASP A 150 18.67 -9.53 23.85
N ASN A 151 18.02 -8.82 22.91
CA ASN A 151 18.57 -8.50 21.59
C ASN A 151 19.83 -7.60 21.61
N ALA A 152 20.31 -7.17 22.79
CA ALA A 152 21.47 -6.30 22.95
C ALA A 152 22.79 -6.99 23.35
N THR A 153 22.84 -8.33 23.42
CA THR A 153 24.04 -9.20 23.69
C THR A 153 24.90 -8.86 24.92
N LEU A 154 24.45 -7.96 25.80
CA LEU A 154 25.29 -7.35 26.85
C LEU A 154 25.03 -7.88 28.27
N PHE A 155 23.94 -8.61 28.53
CA PHE A 155 23.56 -9.04 29.87
C PHE A 155 23.18 -10.51 29.91
N SER A 156 23.44 -11.19 31.04
CA SER A 156 22.95 -12.56 31.24
C SER A 156 21.45 -12.55 31.52
N THR A 157 20.74 -13.59 31.07
CA THR A 157 19.30 -13.82 31.31
C THR A 157 18.93 -13.65 32.78
N LYS A 158 19.81 -14.09 33.69
CA LYS A 158 19.66 -13.98 35.15
C LYS A 158 19.79 -12.54 35.64
N THR A 159 20.70 -11.76 35.07
CA THR A 159 20.90 -10.32 35.37
C THR A 159 19.68 -9.48 34.96
N LEU A 160 19.09 -9.81 33.80
CA LEU A 160 17.90 -9.14 33.28
C LEU A 160 16.65 -9.40 34.13
N LEU A 161 16.47 -10.64 34.56
CA LEU A 161 15.36 -11.04 35.43
C LEU A 161 15.37 -10.31 36.77
N ILE A 162 16.54 -10.14 37.38
CA ILE A 162 16.65 -9.50 38.69
C ILE A 162 16.55 -7.97 38.59
N PHE A 163 17.07 -7.36 37.52
CA PHE A 163 16.89 -5.93 37.23
C PHE A 163 15.39 -5.58 37.08
N VAL A 164 14.64 -6.38 36.32
CA VAL A 164 13.21 -6.15 36.08
C VAL A 164 12.36 -6.43 37.31
N HIS A 165 12.71 -7.46 38.11
CA HIS A 165 12.07 -7.72 39.39
C HIS A 165 12.22 -6.55 40.38
N HIS A 166 13.42 -5.97 40.49
CA HIS A 166 13.64 -4.87 41.42
C HIS A 166 13.17 -3.49 40.93
N PHE A 167 13.09 -3.27 39.61
CA PHE A 167 12.70 -1.96 39.08
C PHE A 167 11.17 -1.75 39.04
N TYR A 168 10.37 -2.82 39.02
CA TYR A 168 8.92 -2.72 38.79
C TYR A 168 8.01 -3.48 39.79
N ALA A 169 8.51 -4.44 40.58
CA ALA A 169 7.62 -5.27 41.39
C ALA A 169 7.32 -4.73 42.80
N GLU A 170 8.21 -3.96 43.45
CA GLU A 170 8.04 -3.65 44.88
C GLU A 170 8.46 -2.24 45.37
N ASP A 171 8.62 -1.22 44.51
CA ASP A 171 8.82 0.18 44.96
C ASP A 171 9.89 0.36 46.07
N MET A 172 10.99 -0.42 46.00
CA MET A 172 12.05 -0.41 47.01
C MET A 172 13.34 0.14 46.42
N GLU A 173 13.93 1.07 47.17
CA GLU A 173 14.99 1.97 46.73
C GLU A 173 16.32 1.26 46.39
N LEU A 174 16.98 1.66 45.29
CA LEU A 174 18.27 1.12 44.84
C LEU A 174 19.39 1.43 45.84
N CYS A 175 20.12 0.40 46.29
CA CYS A 175 21.26 0.51 47.20
C CYS A 175 22.54 -0.03 46.53
N GLY A 176 23.71 0.54 46.87
CA GLY A 176 25.00 0.24 46.22
C GLY A 176 25.38 -1.24 46.23
N ASP A 177 25.10 -1.94 47.33
CA ASP A 177 25.47 -3.35 47.54
C ASP A 177 24.83 -4.31 46.53
N ILE A 178 23.63 -3.97 46.02
CA ILE A 178 22.90 -4.78 45.04
C ILE A 178 23.55 -4.68 43.65
N LEU A 179 24.16 -3.53 43.32
CA LEU A 179 24.80 -3.28 42.02
C LEU A 179 26.18 -3.93 41.90
N ASP A 180 26.87 -4.17 43.02
CA ASP A 180 28.15 -4.89 43.07
C ASP A 180 27.99 -6.38 42.76
N ASP A 181 26.91 -7.02 43.23
CA ASP A 181 26.61 -8.44 42.93
C ASP A 181 26.25 -8.69 41.45
N PHE A 182 25.88 -7.65 40.69
CA PHE A 182 25.57 -7.77 39.27
C PHE A 182 26.79 -7.68 38.34
N GLY A 183 27.98 -7.32 38.85
CA GLY A 183 29.17 -7.09 38.00
C GLY A 183 28.97 -5.99 36.95
N VAL A 184 27.95 -5.14 37.13
CA VAL A 184 27.54 -4.08 36.17
C VAL A 184 28.35 -2.80 36.40
N LEU A 185 29.11 -2.71 37.48
CA LEU A 185 29.93 -1.55 37.78
C LEU A 185 31.33 -1.72 37.16
N ASN A 186 31.56 -1.00 36.06
CA ASN A 186 32.90 -0.46 35.84
C ASN A 186 33.23 0.34 37.11
N LEU A 187 34.39 0.12 37.75
CA LEU A 187 34.87 0.62 39.07
C LEU A 187 34.59 2.11 39.42
N LYS A 188 34.03 2.90 38.52
CA LYS A 188 33.69 4.32 38.64
C LYS A 188 32.26 4.61 39.11
N LEU A 189 31.27 3.79 38.76
CA LEU A 189 29.88 4.01 39.19
C LEU A 189 29.63 3.51 40.63
N SER A 190 30.40 2.54 41.12
CA SER A 190 30.35 2.06 42.51
C SER A 190 30.65 3.18 43.49
N ASN A 191 31.72 3.93 43.21
CA ASN A 191 32.17 5.10 43.96
C ASN A 191 31.12 6.22 44.06
N LEU A 192 30.10 6.24 43.19
CA LEU A 192 29.05 7.25 43.14
C LEU A 192 27.90 6.91 44.10
N PHE A 193 27.52 5.63 44.19
CA PHE A 193 26.47 5.14 45.08
C PHE A 193 26.99 4.77 46.48
N GLU A 194 28.26 4.37 46.62
CA GLU A 194 28.91 4.13 47.93
C GLU A 194 29.09 5.42 48.75
N LYS A 195 29.31 6.58 48.09
CA LYS A 195 29.55 7.85 48.80
C LYS A 195 28.29 8.52 49.35
N SER A 196 27.11 8.21 48.81
CA SER A 196 25.89 8.94 49.15
C SER A 196 25.08 8.29 50.28
N ASN A 197 25.26 6.98 50.55
CA ASN A 197 24.42 6.19 51.47
C ASN A 197 22.91 6.40 51.27
N LYS A 198 22.53 6.93 50.10
CA LYS A 198 21.17 7.31 49.74
C LYS A 198 20.62 6.30 48.77
N ARG A 199 19.38 5.98 49.05
CA ARG A 199 18.53 5.03 48.38
C ARG A 199 17.66 5.82 47.41
N TYR A 200 17.53 5.35 46.16
CA TYR A 200 16.82 6.08 45.10
C TYR A 200 15.73 5.22 44.46
N SER A 201 14.51 5.76 44.36
CA SER A 201 13.41 5.19 43.56
C SER A 201 13.59 5.44 42.07
N GLY A 202 12.83 4.72 41.22
CA GLY A 202 12.84 4.92 39.76
C GLY A 202 12.44 6.34 39.33
N GLN A 203 11.57 7.00 40.11
CA GLN A 203 11.18 8.40 39.92
C GLN A 203 12.27 9.37 40.39
N GLU A 204 12.92 9.11 41.53
CA GLU A 204 14.02 9.96 42.02
C GLU A 204 15.24 9.92 41.11
N LEU A 205 15.53 8.77 40.48
CA LEU A 205 16.56 8.66 39.43
C LEU A 205 16.21 9.45 38.17
N LEU A 206 14.92 9.56 37.84
CA LEU A 206 14.42 10.39 36.74
C LEU A 206 14.56 11.88 37.07
N GLU A 207 14.22 12.28 38.31
CA GLU A 207 14.35 13.65 38.81
C GLU A 207 15.82 14.08 38.95
N LEU A 208 16.72 13.18 39.37
CA LEU A 208 18.18 13.39 39.39
C LEU A 208 18.77 13.56 37.99
N CYS A 209 18.22 12.86 36.99
CA CYS A 209 18.61 13.05 35.59
C CYS A 209 18.13 14.40 35.03
N GLN A 210 17.10 15.00 35.62
CA GLN A 210 16.49 16.26 35.18
C GLN A 210 17.02 17.48 35.95
N GLN A 211 17.43 17.32 37.21
CA GLN A 211 18.00 18.39 38.03
C GLN A 211 19.53 18.36 37.98
N LYS A 212 20.15 19.44 37.49
CA LYS A 212 21.61 19.64 37.56
C LYS A 212 22.04 19.92 39.00
N THR A 213 22.23 18.88 39.81
CA THR A 213 22.91 19.01 41.11
C THR A 213 24.10 18.04 41.20
N ASP A 214 25.26 18.63 41.54
CA ASP A 214 26.57 18.08 41.93
C ASP A 214 26.90 16.59 41.67
N ILE A 215 26.71 16.12 40.43
CA ILE A 215 27.27 14.84 39.96
C ILE A 215 28.18 15.10 38.76
N VAL A 216 29.35 14.45 38.74
CA VAL A 216 30.37 14.58 37.69
C VAL A 216 29.77 14.28 36.31
N THR A 217 29.92 15.22 35.37
CA THR A 217 29.29 15.27 34.04
C THR A 217 29.44 14.02 33.16
N LYS A 218 30.36 13.12 33.50
CA LYS A 218 30.63 11.89 32.74
C LYS A 218 29.71 10.72 33.14
N ASP A 219 29.30 10.64 34.40
CA ASP A 219 28.51 9.52 34.92
C ASP A 219 27.01 9.71 34.64
N LEU A 220 26.56 10.96 34.61
CA LEU A 220 25.20 11.36 34.19
C LEU A 220 24.91 11.01 32.72
N SER A 221 25.95 11.06 31.86
CA SER A 221 25.85 10.69 30.45
C SER A 221 25.65 9.18 30.22
N GLN A 222 26.18 8.33 31.12
CA GLN A 222 26.05 6.88 31.02
C GLN A 222 24.67 6.42 31.48
N ILE A 223 24.15 7.02 32.56
CA ILE A 223 22.79 6.77 33.05
C ILE A 223 21.76 7.26 32.02
N GLN A 224 21.93 8.45 31.45
CA GLN A 224 21.11 8.93 30.33
C GLN A 224 21.17 8.00 29.11
N HIS A 225 22.34 7.43 28.79
CA HIS A 225 22.48 6.50 27.67
C HIS A 225 21.70 5.19 27.89
N LEU A 226 21.70 4.69 29.12
CA LEU A 226 20.96 3.48 29.51
C LEU A 226 19.46 3.73 29.49
N MET A 227 19.00 4.85 30.08
CA MET A 227 17.60 5.29 30.08
C MET A 227 17.06 5.56 28.66
N THR A 228 17.90 6.10 27.78
CA THR A 228 17.56 6.32 26.37
C THR A 228 17.41 5.02 25.58
N LYS A 229 18.21 3.99 25.91
CA LYS A 229 18.09 2.65 25.32
C LYS A 229 16.87 1.89 25.83
N LEU A 230 16.48 2.11 27.08
CA LEU A 230 15.28 1.56 27.71
C LEU A 230 13.99 2.27 27.25
N GLY A 231 14.10 3.42 26.57
CA GLY A 231 12.96 4.22 26.13
C GLY A 231 12.31 5.04 27.26
N LEU A 232 13.00 5.18 28.40
CA LEU A 232 12.52 5.86 29.61
C LEU A 232 12.98 7.33 29.70
N SER A 233 13.96 7.74 28.89
CA SER A 233 14.32 9.15 28.72
C SER A 233 14.14 9.61 27.28
N GLU A 234 13.58 10.81 27.11
CA GLU A 234 13.45 11.47 25.82
C GLU A 234 14.82 11.75 25.19
N SER A 235 15.32 10.83 24.35
CA SER A 235 16.03 11.27 23.15
C SER A 235 15.01 11.24 22.01
N ASN A 236 14.24 12.32 21.89
CA ASN A 236 13.14 12.41 20.94
C ASN A 236 13.57 12.34 19.45
N ASN A 237 14.88 12.26 19.15
CA ASN A 237 15.42 12.11 17.79
C ASN A 237 16.52 11.03 17.74
N ARG A 238 16.49 10.19 16.69
CA ARG A 238 17.59 9.25 16.38
C ARG A 238 18.75 10.02 15.72
N ASP A 239 19.96 9.89 16.27
CA ASP A 239 21.18 10.42 15.64
C ASP A 239 21.50 9.68 14.32
N ILE A 240 22.15 10.38 13.40
CA ILE A 240 22.60 9.94 12.08
C ILE A 240 23.39 8.62 12.18
N ASP A 241 24.19 8.44 13.22
CA ASP A 241 24.96 7.21 13.45
C ASP A 241 24.08 5.98 13.62
N ARG A 242 23.02 6.11 14.43
CA ARG A 242 22.05 5.03 14.62
C ARG A 242 21.26 4.78 13.35
N LEU A 243 20.85 5.84 12.64
CA LEU A 243 20.11 5.73 11.39
C LEU A 243 20.92 4.98 10.32
N VAL A 244 22.18 5.35 10.12
CA VAL A 244 23.06 4.71 9.14
C VAL A 244 23.33 3.26 9.53
N GLN A 245 23.59 2.97 10.81
CA GLN A 245 23.74 1.58 11.28
C GLN A 245 22.50 0.72 11.00
N MET A 246 21.29 1.27 11.18
CA MET A 246 20.05 0.55 10.89
C MET A 246 19.91 0.25 9.39
N ILE A 247 20.27 1.19 8.53
CA ILE A 247 20.28 0.97 7.07
C ILE A 247 21.32 -0.09 6.73
N THR A 248 22.55 0.02 7.24
CA THR A 248 23.63 -0.94 6.97
C THR A 248 23.31 -2.35 7.44
N LYS A 249 22.60 -2.52 8.56
CA LYS A 249 22.14 -3.84 9.04
C LYS A 249 21.03 -4.44 8.18
N SER A 250 20.20 -3.60 7.56
CA SER A 250 19.03 -4.05 6.79
C SER A 250 19.31 -4.23 5.30
N TYR A 251 20.36 -3.60 4.77
CA TYR A 251 20.73 -3.66 3.35
C TYR A 251 22.05 -4.38 3.12
N LYS A 252 22.07 -5.29 2.15
CA LYS A 252 23.25 -6.07 1.73
C LYS A 252 23.87 -5.60 0.42
N ASP A 253 23.32 -4.56 -0.22
CA ASP A 253 23.77 -4.11 -1.54
C ASP A 253 24.96 -3.13 -1.44
N ASP A 254 26.07 -3.47 -2.10
CA ASP A 254 27.36 -2.78 -1.98
C ASP A 254 27.33 -1.33 -2.50
N ASN A 255 26.46 -1.00 -3.45
CA ASN A 255 26.45 0.33 -4.06
C ASN A 255 25.88 1.42 -3.13
N VAL A 256 24.80 1.12 -2.41
CA VAL A 256 24.19 2.06 -1.45
C VAL A 256 25.09 2.18 -0.21
N LEU A 257 25.69 1.08 0.24
CA LEU A 257 26.59 1.05 1.40
C LEU A 257 27.84 1.92 1.22
N LYS A 258 28.42 1.97 0.01
CA LYS A 258 29.56 2.85 -0.31
C LYS A 258 29.23 4.32 -0.07
N HIS A 259 28.05 4.77 -0.52
CA HIS A 259 27.64 6.17 -0.40
C HIS A 259 27.25 6.55 1.03
N LEU A 260 26.63 5.63 1.79
CA LEU A 260 26.15 5.89 3.15
C LEU A 260 27.25 6.32 4.12
N SER A 261 28.43 5.70 4.07
CA SER A 261 29.56 6.06 4.95
C SER A 261 30.06 7.49 4.68
N LYS A 262 30.23 7.84 3.39
CA LYS A 262 30.64 9.19 2.97
C LYS A 262 29.58 10.23 3.32
N ILE A 263 28.30 9.94 3.11
CA ILE A 263 27.19 10.86 3.41
C ILE A 263 27.08 11.09 4.93
N ARG A 264 27.22 10.05 5.75
CA ARG A 264 27.26 10.15 7.21
C ARG A 264 28.32 11.16 7.67
N ASP A 265 29.54 11.02 7.17
CA ASP A 265 30.66 11.89 7.55
C ASP A 265 30.44 13.33 7.08
N LEU A 266 29.84 13.54 5.90
CA LEU A 266 29.49 14.85 5.39
C LEU A 266 28.40 15.52 6.24
N LEU A 267 27.32 14.80 6.57
CA LEU A 267 26.23 15.33 7.39
C LEU A 267 26.66 15.65 8.83
N LYS A 268 27.71 15.01 9.35
CA LYS A 268 28.31 15.35 10.65
C LYS A 268 29.17 16.61 10.66
N ARG A 269 29.75 17.00 9.52
CA ARG A 269 30.60 18.21 9.42
C ARG A 269 29.81 19.53 9.56
N THR A 270 28.50 19.44 9.81
CA THR A 270 27.50 20.51 9.79
C THR A 270 27.64 21.59 10.88
N ALA A 271 28.57 21.48 11.84
CA ALA A 271 28.72 22.51 12.87
C ALA A 271 29.78 23.58 12.57
N ASN A 272 30.85 23.27 11.81
CA ASN A 272 32.04 24.15 11.74
C ASN A 272 32.83 24.14 10.40
N GLY A 273 32.41 23.40 9.38
CA GLY A 273 33.14 23.33 8.09
C GLY A 273 32.81 24.51 7.14
N GLU A 274 33.82 25.07 6.46
CA GLU A 274 33.59 26.06 5.38
C GLU A 274 32.83 25.40 4.21
N ASN A 275 31.75 26.06 3.75
CA ASN A 275 31.03 25.67 2.54
C ASN A 275 31.80 26.18 1.32
N LEU A 276 32.51 25.28 0.63
CA LEU A 276 33.39 25.63 -0.49
C LEU A 276 32.64 26.21 -1.69
N VAL A 277 31.43 25.69 -1.97
CA VAL A 277 30.56 26.22 -3.03
C VAL A 277 30.11 27.64 -2.68
N LEU A 278 29.67 27.85 -1.44
CA LEU A 278 29.25 29.16 -0.96
C LEU A 278 30.41 30.17 -0.99
N LYS A 279 31.60 29.74 -0.58
CA LYS A 279 32.82 30.57 -0.64
C LYS A 279 33.15 31.01 -2.06
N TYR A 280 33.18 30.05 -3.00
CA TYR A 280 33.38 30.32 -4.41
C TYR A 280 32.39 31.37 -4.93
N ILE A 281 31.11 31.18 -4.61
CA ILE A 281 30.03 32.05 -5.11
C ILE A 281 30.07 33.43 -4.48
N VAL A 282 30.33 33.53 -3.18
CA VAL A 282 30.51 34.82 -2.51
C VAL A 282 31.70 35.58 -3.12
N ASP A 283 32.79 34.89 -3.45
CA ASP A 283 33.95 35.50 -4.11
C ASP A 283 33.63 35.96 -5.55
N VAL A 284 32.79 35.23 -6.28
CA VAL A 284 32.30 35.65 -7.61
C VAL A 284 31.39 36.87 -7.51
N ILE A 285 30.44 36.89 -6.58
CA ILE A 285 29.52 38.01 -6.37
C ILE A 285 30.30 39.27 -5.98
N ASN A 286 31.20 39.16 -5.00
CA ASN A 286 31.99 40.30 -4.53
C ASN A 286 32.91 40.85 -5.64
N ARG A 287 33.47 40.00 -6.51
CA ARG A 287 34.25 40.45 -7.69
C ARG A 287 33.39 41.21 -8.70
N ASN A 288 32.19 40.71 -8.99
CA ASN A 288 31.28 41.36 -9.93
C ASN A 288 30.73 42.70 -9.40
N ASP A 289 30.45 42.77 -8.10
CA ASP A 289 30.00 44.02 -7.46
C ASP A 289 31.11 45.08 -7.47
N GLN A 290 32.37 44.70 -7.22
CA GLN A 290 33.53 45.62 -7.30
C GLN A 290 33.80 46.15 -8.73
N SER A 291 33.40 45.43 -9.77
CA SER A 291 33.56 45.88 -11.16
C SER A 291 32.48 46.85 -11.65
N ASN A 292 31.35 46.97 -10.93
CA ASN A 292 30.21 47.80 -11.32
C ASN A 292 30.11 49.13 -10.53
N ASP A 293 31.02 49.38 -9.59
CA ASP A 293 31.05 50.62 -8.79
C ASP A 293 31.62 51.80 -9.60
N THR A 294 30.77 52.45 -10.41
CA THR A 294 30.98 53.85 -10.82
C THR A 294 30.01 54.85 -10.18
N GLU A 295 28.98 54.44 -9.42
CA GLU A 295 28.14 55.39 -8.69
C GLU A 295 27.67 54.86 -7.31
N ASN A 296 28.11 55.57 -6.26
CA ASN A 296 27.66 55.55 -4.86
C ASN A 296 26.30 54.87 -4.57
N THR A 297 26.32 53.65 -4.06
CA THR A 297 25.45 53.22 -2.93
C THR A 297 26.19 52.13 -2.14
N GLY A 298 26.21 52.22 -0.80
CA GLY A 298 26.98 51.34 0.08
C GLY A 298 26.54 49.86 0.04
N SER A 299 27.03 49.10 -0.94
CA SER A 299 26.92 47.64 -1.01
C SER A 299 27.81 47.02 0.06
N LYS A 300 27.22 46.42 1.09
CA LYS A 300 27.95 45.66 2.11
C LYS A 300 28.60 44.43 1.46
N ILE A 301 29.91 44.25 1.66
CA ILE A 301 30.65 43.04 1.28
C ILE A 301 29.94 41.81 1.86
N LEU A 302 29.55 40.86 0.99
CA LEU A 302 28.96 39.60 1.44
C LEU A 302 30.03 38.74 2.11
N THR A 303 29.71 38.19 3.28
CA THR A 303 30.57 37.21 3.96
C THR A 303 29.85 35.87 4.08
N CYS A 304 30.59 34.76 3.97
CA CYS A 304 30.04 33.40 4.07
C CYS A 304 29.25 33.15 5.37
N LYS A 305 29.56 33.88 6.44
CA LYS A 305 28.87 33.76 7.74
C LYS A 305 27.52 34.47 7.77
N THR A 306 27.35 35.58 7.04
CA THR A 306 26.14 36.42 7.11
C THR A 306 25.22 36.25 5.91
N CYS A 307 25.72 35.75 4.78
CA CYS A 307 25.01 35.73 3.52
C CYS A 307 23.79 34.79 3.48
N CYS A 308 23.75 33.75 4.32
CA CYS A 308 22.62 32.83 4.41
C CYS A 308 21.59 33.22 5.48
N HIS A 309 21.70 34.41 6.10
CA HIS A 309 20.78 34.87 7.15
C HIS A 309 19.70 35.83 6.63
N ASN A 310 19.80 36.25 5.38
CA ASN A 310 18.90 37.23 4.75
C ASN A 310 18.40 36.69 3.41
N GLU A 311 17.09 36.80 3.18
CA GLU A 311 16.43 36.33 1.97
C GLU A 311 16.99 36.99 0.69
N LYS A 312 17.27 38.30 0.72
CA LYS A 312 17.80 39.02 -0.45
C LYS A 312 19.17 38.48 -0.88
N ASP A 313 20.04 38.27 0.09
CA ASP A 313 21.41 37.80 -0.14
C ASP A 313 21.41 36.34 -0.61
N LEU A 314 20.55 35.50 -0.02
CA LEU A 314 20.41 34.11 -0.41
C LEU A 314 19.85 33.95 -1.83
N LYS A 315 18.86 34.76 -2.22
CA LYS A 315 18.35 34.79 -3.61
C LYS A 315 19.46 35.14 -4.61
N ARG A 316 20.32 36.10 -4.24
CA ARG A 316 21.51 36.49 -5.03
C ARG A 316 22.50 35.32 -5.17
N ILE A 317 22.74 34.58 -4.08
CA ILE A 317 23.57 33.37 -4.07
C ILE A 317 22.98 32.28 -4.96
N ILE A 318 21.68 32.00 -4.83
CA ILE A 318 20.99 30.96 -5.61
C ILE A 318 21.08 31.26 -7.11
N TYR A 319 20.86 32.52 -7.49
CA TYR A 319 21.03 32.97 -8.87
C TYR A 319 22.46 32.74 -9.36
N ALA A 320 23.46 33.14 -8.56
CA ALA A 320 24.86 32.93 -8.91
C ALA A 320 25.25 31.44 -8.99
N ILE A 321 24.69 30.58 -8.14
CA ILE A 321 24.86 29.12 -8.22
C ILE A 321 24.36 28.61 -9.58
N ARG A 322 23.14 29.02 -9.99
CA ARG A 322 22.56 28.62 -11.28
C ARG A 322 23.40 29.09 -12.46
N SER A 323 23.93 30.31 -12.42
CA SER A 323 24.76 30.85 -13.51
C SER A 323 26.15 30.23 -13.62
N ASN A 324 26.71 29.67 -12.54
CA ASN A 324 28.07 29.12 -12.50
C ASN A 324 28.09 27.61 -12.26
N ILE A 325 27.00 26.91 -12.58
CA ILE A 325 26.81 25.53 -12.15
C ILE A 325 27.84 24.56 -12.76
N GLU A 326 28.28 24.80 -13.99
CA GLU A 326 29.30 23.96 -14.65
C GLU A 326 30.64 23.98 -13.90
N GLU A 327 31.01 25.12 -13.31
CA GLU A 327 32.23 25.25 -12.51
C GLU A 327 32.04 24.62 -11.11
N ILE A 328 30.85 24.79 -10.53
CA ILE A 328 30.50 24.26 -9.21
C ILE A 328 30.43 22.73 -9.21
N LYS A 329 29.99 22.10 -10.31
CA LYS A 329 29.90 20.64 -10.46
C LYS A 329 31.23 19.94 -10.18
N HIS A 330 32.36 20.59 -10.46
CA HIS A 330 33.71 20.05 -10.23
C HIS A 330 34.18 20.15 -8.78
N ILE A 331 33.49 20.89 -7.93
CA ILE A 331 33.83 21.02 -6.51
C ILE A 331 33.50 19.70 -5.78
N GLU A 332 34.46 19.17 -5.02
CA GLU A 332 34.24 17.94 -4.27
C GLU A 332 33.09 18.11 -3.26
N ASN A 333 32.17 17.14 -3.24
CA ASN A 333 30.99 17.14 -2.37
C ASN A 333 30.02 18.32 -2.66
N CYS A 334 29.98 18.83 -3.89
CA CYS A 334 29.08 19.90 -4.33
C CYS A 334 27.61 19.66 -3.93
N ASN A 335 27.08 18.45 -4.15
CA ASN A 335 25.71 18.07 -3.77
C ASN A 335 25.40 18.37 -2.29
N TYR A 336 26.34 18.07 -1.39
CA TYR A 336 26.18 18.33 0.04
C TYR A 336 26.15 19.83 0.35
N TYR A 337 27.04 20.60 -0.28
CA TYR A 337 27.12 22.04 -0.07
C TYR A 337 25.89 22.78 -0.62
N ILE A 338 25.36 22.35 -1.77
CA ILE A 338 24.11 22.88 -2.32
C ILE A 338 22.94 22.50 -1.43
N LEU A 339 22.84 21.24 -0.97
CA LEU A 339 21.81 20.83 -0.02
C LEU A 339 21.86 21.66 1.27
N HIS A 340 23.05 21.97 1.80
CA HIS A 340 23.20 22.82 2.96
C HIS A 340 22.64 24.23 2.69
N THR A 341 22.98 24.84 1.56
CA THR A 341 22.48 26.18 1.17
C THR A 341 20.96 26.17 0.98
N VAL A 342 20.40 25.14 0.33
CA VAL A 342 18.96 24.97 0.16
C VAL A 342 18.26 24.80 1.50
N ASN A 343 18.82 23.99 2.41
CA ASN A 343 18.29 23.80 3.76
C ASN A 343 18.26 25.12 4.57
N GLN A 344 19.25 26.01 4.41
CA GLN A 344 19.22 27.34 5.01
C GLN A 344 18.10 28.22 4.40
N GLY A 345 17.87 28.11 3.10
CA GLY A 345 16.75 28.79 2.43
C GLY A 345 15.39 28.32 2.91
N ILE A 346 15.22 27.01 3.08
CA ILE A 346 14.01 26.42 3.67
C ILE A 346 13.81 26.95 5.09
N LEU A 347 14.87 27.01 5.91
CA LEU A 347 14.81 27.55 7.26
C LEU A 347 14.37 29.02 7.29
N LEU A 348 14.88 29.86 6.37
CA LEU A 348 14.47 31.26 6.27
C LEU A 348 13.02 31.42 5.84
N LYS A 349 12.58 30.64 4.85
CA LYS A 349 11.25 30.80 4.24
C LYS A 349 10.14 30.14 5.07
N GLN A 350 10.39 28.95 5.61
CA GLN A 350 9.38 28.12 6.29
C GLN A 350 9.57 28.03 7.82
N ARG A 351 10.66 28.58 8.37
CA ARG A 351 11.00 28.57 9.81
C ARG A 351 11.27 27.19 10.42
N PHE A 352 11.47 26.17 9.60
CA PHE A 352 11.95 24.86 10.03
C PHE A 352 13.02 24.35 9.07
N SER A 353 13.82 23.36 9.51
CA SER A 353 14.89 22.78 8.70
C SER A 353 14.62 21.31 8.40
N LEU A 354 15.28 20.78 7.37
CA LEU A 354 15.22 19.37 7.02
C LEU A 354 15.72 18.50 8.18
N ARG A 355 14.97 17.44 8.46
CA ARG A 355 15.43 16.35 9.35
C ARG A 355 16.61 15.63 8.73
N ASP A 356 17.41 14.98 9.57
CA ASP A 356 18.57 14.24 9.07
C ASP A 356 18.18 13.03 8.22
N THR A 357 17.02 12.41 8.49
CA THR A 357 16.42 11.40 7.61
C THR A 357 16.14 11.98 6.22
N GLN A 358 15.52 13.15 6.14
CA GLN A 358 15.20 13.84 4.87
C GLN A 358 16.48 14.22 4.11
N LYS A 359 17.48 14.82 4.79
CA LYS A 359 18.79 15.14 4.20
C LYS A 359 19.47 13.90 3.65
N LEU A 360 19.42 12.78 4.39
CA LEU A 360 19.99 11.51 3.98
C LEU A 360 19.35 10.99 2.69
N VAL A 361 18.01 11.02 2.58
CA VAL A 361 17.30 10.60 1.36
C VAL A 361 17.71 11.45 0.17
N VAL A 362 17.68 12.78 0.31
CA VAL A 362 18.05 13.70 -0.78
C VAL A 362 19.49 13.48 -1.21
N MET A 363 20.43 13.34 -0.26
CA MET A 363 21.83 13.07 -0.57
C MET A 363 22.03 11.73 -1.29
N LEU A 364 21.30 10.70 -0.91
CA LEU A 364 21.36 9.39 -1.56
C LEU A 364 20.83 9.48 -3.00
N MET A 365 19.69 10.15 -3.22
CA MET A 365 19.14 10.36 -4.56
C MET A 365 20.09 11.16 -5.45
N LEU A 366 20.75 12.20 -4.92
CA LEU A 366 21.72 13.01 -5.67
C LEU A 366 23.05 12.29 -5.93
N SER A 367 23.45 11.37 -5.05
CA SER A 367 24.73 10.66 -5.17
C SER A 367 24.59 9.35 -5.95
N ASN A 368 23.37 8.82 -6.09
CA ASN A 368 23.17 7.58 -6.81
C ASN A 368 23.25 7.80 -8.32
N GLN A 369 24.04 6.96 -8.99
CA GLN A 369 24.16 7.00 -10.46
C GLN A 369 23.02 6.26 -11.16
N ARG A 370 22.26 5.45 -10.42
CA ARG A 370 21.07 4.74 -10.90
C ARG A 370 19.80 5.37 -10.33
N SER A 371 18.69 5.07 -10.99
CA SER A 371 17.35 5.29 -10.46
C SER A 371 17.19 4.69 -9.05
N LEU A 372 16.53 5.40 -8.13
CA LEU A 372 16.44 5.03 -6.72
C LEU A 372 15.01 5.19 -6.19
N LEU A 373 14.47 4.12 -5.61
CA LEU A 373 13.23 4.19 -4.82
C LEU A 373 13.53 4.15 -3.33
N SER A 374 12.96 5.09 -2.59
CA SER A 374 13.10 5.19 -1.15
C SER A 374 11.78 4.91 -0.43
N GLN A 375 11.77 3.89 0.42
CA GLN A 375 10.70 3.65 1.38
C GLN A 375 10.87 4.62 2.54
N VAL A 376 9.99 5.62 2.60
CA VAL A 376 9.92 6.67 3.61
C VAL A 376 8.53 6.63 4.23
N ALA A 377 8.43 6.44 5.54
CA ALA A 377 7.13 6.33 6.21
C ALA A 377 6.26 7.59 6.01
N THR A 378 4.93 7.43 6.07
CA THR A 378 3.99 8.55 6.10
C THR A 378 4.30 9.48 7.29
N GLY A 379 4.08 10.79 7.16
CA GLY A 379 4.47 11.79 8.17
C GLY A 379 5.97 12.13 8.23
N GLU A 380 6.86 11.42 7.50
CA GLU A 380 8.28 11.79 7.42
C GLU A 380 8.56 12.98 6.47
N GLY A 381 7.52 13.55 5.86
CA GLY A 381 7.60 14.74 5.01
C GLY A 381 8.14 14.47 3.60
N LYS A 382 7.58 13.47 2.91
CA LYS A 382 7.94 13.10 1.53
C LYS A 382 7.87 14.28 0.56
N THR A 383 6.81 15.08 0.65
CA THR A 383 6.62 16.28 -0.18
C THR A 383 7.83 17.21 -0.10
N LEU A 384 8.35 17.47 1.11
CA LEU A 384 9.52 18.31 1.30
C LEU A 384 10.81 17.68 0.75
N ILE A 385 10.94 16.35 0.81
CA ILE A 385 12.06 15.61 0.18
C ILE A 385 12.00 15.82 -1.34
N ILE A 386 10.83 15.64 -1.96
CA ILE A 386 10.60 15.85 -3.40
C ILE A 386 10.95 17.28 -3.78
N THR A 387 10.37 18.26 -3.10
CA THR A 387 10.60 19.68 -3.39
C THR A 387 12.07 20.06 -3.27
N THR A 388 12.77 19.57 -2.23
CA THR A 388 14.20 19.81 -2.05
C THR A 388 15.03 19.20 -3.18
N LEU A 389 14.74 17.96 -3.56
CA LEU A 389 15.42 17.29 -4.68
C LEU A 389 15.20 18.03 -6.00
N CYS A 390 13.95 18.45 -6.28
CA CYS A 390 13.59 19.23 -7.45
C CYS A 390 14.33 20.55 -7.52
N ILE A 391 14.36 21.32 -6.42
CA ILE A 391 15.08 22.58 -6.36
C ILE A 391 16.55 22.35 -6.73
N ILE A 392 17.21 21.37 -6.12
CA ILE A 392 18.63 21.10 -6.38
C ILE A 392 18.85 20.68 -7.84
N LYS A 393 18.03 19.80 -8.40
CA LYS A 393 18.15 19.37 -9.80
C LYS A 393 17.84 20.49 -10.80
N CYS A 394 16.89 21.37 -10.51
CA CYS A 394 16.65 22.57 -11.31
C CYS A 394 17.81 23.57 -11.26
N LEU A 395 18.53 23.67 -10.13
CA LEU A 395 19.77 24.43 -10.06
C LEU A 395 20.87 23.82 -10.95
N TYR A 396 20.83 22.51 -11.16
CA TYR A 396 21.66 21.79 -12.14
C TYR A 396 21.23 21.98 -13.61
N GLY A 397 20.12 22.69 -13.85
CA GLY A 397 19.57 22.94 -15.18
C GLY A 397 18.59 21.87 -15.67
N GLU A 398 18.26 20.87 -14.85
CA GLU A 398 17.30 19.83 -15.21
C GLU A 398 15.86 20.36 -15.15
N LYS A 399 15.02 19.87 -16.07
CA LYS A 399 13.55 19.98 -15.97
C LYS A 399 13.00 18.68 -15.44
N LEU A 400 12.05 18.76 -14.49
CA LEU A 400 11.56 17.58 -13.77
C LEU A 400 10.06 17.40 -13.89
N ASP A 401 9.65 16.16 -14.15
CA ASP A 401 8.25 15.75 -14.11
C ASP A 401 7.98 15.03 -12.80
N ILE A 402 6.95 15.46 -12.08
CA ILE A 402 6.53 14.88 -10.81
C ILE A 402 5.19 14.19 -11.00
N VAL A 403 5.21 12.87 -10.87
CA VAL A 403 4.04 12.02 -11.02
C VAL A 403 3.48 11.72 -9.64
N THR A 404 2.22 12.05 -9.42
CA THR A 404 1.48 11.81 -8.17
C THR A 404 0.28 10.90 -8.42
N SER A 405 -0.28 10.28 -7.37
CA SER A 405 -1.34 9.27 -7.52
C SER A 405 -2.66 9.82 -8.04
N CYS A 406 -2.94 11.11 -7.87
CA CYS A 406 -4.13 11.76 -8.40
C CYS A 406 -3.91 13.25 -8.71
N SER A 407 -4.76 13.81 -9.55
CA SER A 407 -4.70 15.21 -9.99
C SER A 407 -4.90 16.22 -8.85
N VAL A 408 -5.62 15.85 -7.79
CA VAL A 408 -5.84 16.68 -6.60
C VAL A 408 -4.52 16.96 -5.88
N LEU A 409 -3.73 15.90 -5.62
CA LEU A 409 -2.42 16.04 -4.96
C LEU A 409 -1.44 16.82 -5.85
N ALA A 410 -1.47 16.59 -7.16
CA ALA A 410 -0.68 17.37 -8.11
C ALA A 410 -1.00 18.86 -8.07
N LYS A 411 -2.29 19.24 -8.05
CA LYS A 411 -2.71 20.66 -7.93
C LYS A 411 -2.30 21.25 -6.59
N ARG A 412 -2.61 20.55 -5.50
CA ARG A 412 -2.28 20.98 -4.12
C ARG A 412 -0.80 21.32 -3.97
N ASP A 413 0.08 20.45 -4.47
CA ASP A 413 1.53 20.63 -4.30
C ASP A 413 2.13 21.66 -5.26
N ALA A 414 1.46 21.97 -6.38
CA ALA A 414 1.91 22.91 -7.40
C ALA A 414 1.34 24.33 -7.27
N GLU A 415 0.21 24.51 -6.59
CA GLU A 415 -0.47 25.80 -6.45
C GLU A 415 -0.03 26.58 -5.19
N SER A 416 -0.52 27.82 -5.08
CA SER A 416 -0.14 28.77 -4.01
C SER A 416 -1.10 28.76 -2.81
N GLU A 417 -2.21 28.02 -2.85
CA GLU A 417 -3.22 28.14 -1.78
C GLU A 417 -2.69 27.61 -0.43
N PRO A 418 -2.70 28.44 0.63
CA PRO A 418 -2.31 28.01 1.96
C PRO A 418 -3.28 26.95 2.52
N PRO A 419 -2.81 26.00 3.36
CA PRO A 419 -1.52 26.02 4.05
C PRO A 419 -0.45 25.07 3.46
N LYS A 420 -0.64 24.50 2.27
CA LYS A 420 0.11 23.29 1.83
C LYS A 420 0.80 23.37 0.46
N GLY A 421 0.64 24.46 -0.30
CA GLY A 421 1.30 24.62 -1.61
C GLY A 421 2.81 24.85 -1.52
N ASN A 422 3.59 24.22 -2.41
CA ASN A 422 5.05 24.39 -2.46
C ASN A 422 5.51 25.53 -3.38
N LYS A 423 4.58 26.17 -4.08
CA LYS A 423 4.90 27.17 -5.11
C LYS A 423 5.75 28.32 -4.59
N GLU A 424 5.41 28.87 -3.42
CA GLU A 424 6.21 29.93 -2.81
C GLU A 424 7.65 29.49 -2.49
N LEU A 425 7.83 28.21 -2.14
CA LEU A 425 9.15 27.66 -1.87
C LEU A 425 9.94 27.52 -3.17
N TYR A 426 9.35 26.97 -4.24
CA TYR A 426 9.98 26.92 -5.56
C TYR A 426 10.36 28.32 -6.07
N GLU A 427 9.45 29.29 -5.99
CA GLU A 427 9.68 30.68 -6.40
C GLU A 427 10.78 31.35 -5.57
N PHE A 428 10.89 31.03 -4.29
CA PHE A 428 11.99 31.51 -3.44
C PHE A 428 13.37 31.09 -3.97
N PHE A 429 13.47 29.91 -4.58
CA PHE A 429 14.69 29.41 -5.23
C PHE A 429 14.76 29.74 -6.73
N GLY A 430 13.84 30.55 -7.26
CA GLY A 430 13.83 30.94 -8.68
C GLY A 430 13.47 29.79 -9.63
N VAL A 431 12.75 28.78 -9.14
CA VAL A 431 12.27 27.62 -9.91
C VAL A 431 10.81 27.84 -10.27
N THR A 432 10.46 27.70 -11.55
CA THR A 432 9.05 27.80 -12.00
C THR A 432 8.36 26.44 -11.88
N VAL A 433 7.16 26.44 -11.30
CA VAL A 433 6.35 25.23 -11.08
C VAL A 433 4.94 25.41 -11.64
N GLY A 434 4.36 24.33 -12.17
CA GLY A 434 2.97 24.28 -12.63
C GLY A 434 2.43 22.85 -12.64
N HIS A 435 1.18 22.68 -13.07
CA HIS A 435 0.53 21.37 -13.15
C HIS A 435 -0.20 21.17 -14.48
N ILE A 436 -0.32 19.92 -14.93
CA ILE A 436 -1.03 19.54 -16.16
C ILE A 436 -2.41 18.96 -15.88
N CYS A 437 -3.07 19.37 -14.79
CA CYS A 437 -4.38 18.82 -14.42
C CYS A 437 -5.57 19.48 -15.17
N SER A 438 -5.30 20.41 -16.10
CA SER A 438 -6.32 21.00 -16.97
C SER A 438 -6.68 20.05 -18.10
N GLU A 439 -7.91 20.11 -18.60
CA GLU A 439 -8.31 19.42 -19.83
C GLU A 439 -7.83 20.15 -21.09
N ASP A 440 -7.60 21.47 -20.98
CA ASP A 440 -7.16 22.31 -22.08
C ASP A 440 -5.72 22.00 -22.50
N ILE A 441 -5.57 21.52 -23.74
CA ILE A 441 -4.28 21.14 -24.33
C ILE A 441 -3.33 22.34 -24.42
N ASP A 442 -3.84 23.54 -24.71
CA ASP A 442 -3.01 24.73 -24.88
C ASP A 442 -2.44 25.19 -23.54
N GLN A 443 -3.22 25.11 -22.46
CA GLN A 443 -2.74 25.38 -21.10
C GLN A 443 -1.66 24.39 -20.66
N ARG A 444 -1.82 23.12 -21.00
CA ARG A 444 -0.82 22.07 -20.69
C ARG A 444 0.47 22.30 -21.47
N ALA A 445 0.38 22.61 -22.76
CA ALA A 445 1.54 22.95 -23.58
C ALA A 445 2.30 24.19 -23.05
N GLN A 446 1.57 25.23 -22.64
CA GLN A 446 2.16 26.39 -21.98
C GLN A 446 2.87 26.02 -20.67
N THR A 447 2.28 25.11 -19.90
CA THR A 447 2.86 24.63 -18.64
C THR A 447 4.19 23.92 -18.87
N PHE A 448 4.27 22.99 -19.83
CA PHE A 448 5.51 22.31 -20.20
C PHE A 448 6.61 23.26 -20.67
N SER A 449 6.24 24.30 -21.43
CA SER A 449 7.18 25.28 -21.97
C SER A 449 7.74 26.22 -20.90
N LYS A 450 6.86 26.76 -20.03
CA LYS A 450 7.21 27.81 -19.05
C LYS A 450 7.79 27.28 -17.74
N CYS A 451 7.44 26.06 -17.32
CA CYS A 451 7.79 25.57 -15.99
C CYS A 451 9.06 24.71 -16.03
N ASP A 452 9.92 24.84 -15.01
CA ASP A 452 11.04 23.94 -14.76
C ASP A 452 10.51 22.62 -14.17
N VAL A 453 9.54 22.71 -13.26
CA VAL A 453 8.89 21.57 -12.59
C VAL A 453 7.42 21.47 -13.01
N VAL A 454 6.97 20.27 -13.38
CA VAL A 454 5.58 20.01 -13.76
C VAL A 454 5.00 18.88 -12.93
N TYR A 455 3.89 19.14 -12.24
CA TYR A 455 3.12 18.15 -11.50
C TYR A 455 1.97 17.60 -12.34
N GLY A 456 1.68 16.31 -12.17
CA GLY A 456 0.53 15.68 -12.79
C GLY A 456 0.30 14.28 -12.25
N ASP A 457 -0.84 13.70 -12.60
CA ASP A 457 -1.08 12.28 -12.46
C ASP A 457 -0.49 11.52 -13.66
N LEU A 458 -0.20 10.23 -13.49
CA LEU A 458 0.45 9.42 -14.52
C LEU A 458 -0.33 9.39 -15.84
N SER A 459 -1.67 9.33 -15.75
CA SER A 459 -2.55 9.27 -16.92
C SER A 459 -2.46 10.54 -17.77
N SER A 460 -2.40 11.72 -17.12
CA SER A 460 -2.18 13.00 -17.80
C SER A 460 -0.87 13.05 -18.59
N PHE A 461 0.22 12.60 -17.98
CA PHE A 461 1.54 12.57 -18.60
C PHE A 461 1.59 11.63 -19.81
N GLN A 462 1.03 10.43 -19.67
CA GLN A 462 0.91 9.46 -20.75
C GLN A 462 0.04 9.98 -21.90
N ARG A 463 -1.09 10.64 -21.58
CA ARG A 463 -2.00 11.23 -22.57
C ARG A 463 -1.29 12.23 -23.46
N ASP A 464 -0.57 13.18 -22.84
CA ASP A 464 0.13 14.22 -23.58
C ASP A 464 1.29 13.64 -24.40
N TYR A 465 1.98 12.63 -23.89
CA TYR A 465 2.97 11.90 -24.66
C TYR A 465 2.39 11.23 -25.91
N LEU A 466 1.27 10.52 -25.77
CA LEU A 466 0.61 9.85 -26.89
C LEU A 466 0.09 10.88 -27.91
N LEU A 467 -0.54 11.96 -27.46
CA LEU A 467 -1.00 13.05 -28.32
C LEU A 467 0.16 13.74 -29.06
N ASN A 468 1.29 13.95 -28.37
CA ASN A 468 2.49 14.51 -28.98
C ASN A 468 3.09 13.57 -30.02
N ARG A 469 3.24 12.28 -29.68
CA ARG A 469 3.95 11.30 -30.50
C ARG A 469 3.16 10.81 -31.71
N PHE A 470 1.86 10.55 -31.54
CA PHE A 470 1.02 9.93 -32.56
C PHE A 470 0.17 10.96 -33.32
N TYR A 471 -0.23 12.06 -32.68
CA TYR A 471 -1.11 13.07 -33.29
C TYR A 471 -0.40 14.38 -33.65
N GLY A 472 0.91 14.50 -33.36
CA GLY A 472 1.72 15.65 -33.75
C GLY A 472 1.28 16.97 -33.09
N LYS A 473 0.62 16.89 -31.92
CA LYS A 473 0.07 18.06 -31.21
C LYS A 473 1.13 18.98 -30.57
N ASN A 474 2.42 18.63 -30.64
CA ASN A 474 3.55 19.42 -30.11
C ASN A 474 3.36 19.94 -28.67
N ILE A 475 2.79 19.12 -27.79
CA ILE A 475 2.41 19.49 -26.42
C ILE A 475 3.64 19.59 -25.51
N LEU A 476 4.61 18.69 -25.68
CA LEU A 476 5.76 18.58 -24.77
C LEU A 476 6.82 19.67 -25.00
N ASP A 477 6.69 20.50 -26.06
CA ASP A 477 7.68 21.52 -26.45
C ASP A 477 9.12 20.96 -26.45
N LYS A 478 10.01 21.48 -25.59
CA LYS A 478 11.41 21.05 -25.43
C LYS A 478 11.64 20.11 -24.24
N ARG A 479 10.57 19.64 -23.59
CA ARG A 479 10.65 18.72 -22.45
C ARG A 479 11.26 17.40 -22.91
N ASN A 480 12.31 16.97 -22.25
CA ASN A 480 12.98 15.69 -22.47
C ASN A 480 12.68 14.73 -21.32
N PHE A 481 12.74 13.43 -21.61
CA PHE A 481 12.55 12.37 -20.61
C PHE A 481 13.85 12.14 -19.81
N GLU A 482 14.33 13.17 -19.11
CA GLU A 482 15.60 13.09 -18.37
C GLU A 482 15.40 12.53 -16.96
N SER A 483 14.61 13.22 -16.13
CA SER A 483 14.37 12.83 -14.74
C SER A 483 12.88 12.89 -14.41
N VAL A 484 12.36 11.81 -13.81
CA VAL A 484 11.02 11.75 -13.24
C VAL A 484 11.10 11.45 -11.74
N ILE A 485 10.23 12.09 -10.96
CA ILE A 485 10.03 11.76 -9.55
C ILE A 485 8.60 11.23 -9.39
N VAL A 486 8.49 10.00 -8.89
CA VAL A 486 7.22 9.33 -8.67
C VAL A 486 6.91 9.32 -7.17
N ASP A 487 5.85 10.02 -6.76
CA ASP A 487 5.31 9.90 -5.41
C ASP A 487 4.31 8.73 -5.34
N GLU A 488 4.21 8.09 -4.19
CA GLU A 488 3.40 6.88 -3.97
C GLU A 488 3.65 5.78 -5.01
N VAL A 489 4.93 5.44 -5.18
CA VAL A 489 5.41 4.48 -6.19
C VAL A 489 4.67 3.14 -6.16
N ASP A 490 4.30 2.68 -4.98
CA ASP A 490 3.57 1.43 -4.75
C ASP A 490 2.19 1.45 -5.42
N SER A 491 1.49 2.57 -5.33
CA SER A 491 0.19 2.77 -5.98
C SER A 491 0.28 2.67 -7.52
N MET A 492 1.37 3.17 -8.11
CA MET A 492 1.50 3.29 -9.56
C MET A 492 2.21 2.12 -10.22
N LEU A 493 3.29 1.64 -9.62
CA LEU A 493 4.17 0.63 -10.21
C LEU A 493 3.81 -0.78 -9.80
N LEU A 494 3.18 -0.95 -8.64
CA LEU A 494 2.73 -2.26 -8.18
C LEU A 494 1.21 -2.40 -8.39
N ASP A 495 0.38 -1.59 -7.72
CA ASP A 495 -1.08 -1.77 -7.75
C ASP A 495 -1.64 -1.52 -9.15
N ASN A 496 -1.20 -0.42 -9.76
CA ASN A 496 -1.59 -0.02 -11.11
C ASN A 496 -0.50 -0.30 -12.15
N GLY A 497 0.51 -1.13 -11.85
CA GLY A 497 1.64 -1.34 -12.76
C GLY A 497 1.24 -1.88 -14.14
N ASN A 498 0.19 -2.70 -14.18
CA ASN A 498 -0.35 -3.31 -15.39
C ASN A 498 -1.36 -2.43 -16.14
N ASN A 499 -1.69 -1.25 -15.61
CA ASN A 499 -2.66 -0.37 -16.27
C ASN A 499 -2.09 0.16 -17.58
N MET A 500 -2.98 0.23 -18.57
CA MET A 500 -2.71 0.80 -19.88
C MET A 500 -3.60 2.01 -20.10
N LEU A 501 -2.99 3.12 -20.51
CA LEU A 501 -3.73 4.28 -20.99
C LEU A 501 -4.03 4.10 -22.48
N TYR A 502 -5.27 4.33 -22.88
CA TYR A 502 -5.71 4.35 -24.27
C TYR A 502 -6.16 5.75 -24.68
N LEU A 503 -5.81 6.17 -25.90
CA LEU A 503 -6.47 7.31 -26.53
C LEU A 503 -7.69 6.82 -27.32
N SER A 504 -8.87 7.06 -26.76
CA SER A 504 -10.15 6.75 -27.40
C SER A 504 -10.45 7.72 -28.54
N HIS A 505 -10.90 7.16 -29.67
CA HIS A 505 -11.43 7.93 -30.80
C HIS A 505 -12.85 7.47 -31.09
N ASP A 506 -13.73 8.44 -31.28
CA ASP A 506 -15.10 8.17 -31.72
C ASP A 506 -15.05 7.65 -33.15
N ILE A 507 -15.65 6.48 -33.36
CA ILE A 507 -15.85 5.95 -34.71
C ILE A 507 -17.27 6.35 -35.14
N PRO A 508 -17.42 7.04 -36.30
CA PRO A 508 -18.73 7.34 -36.84
C PRO A 508 -19.60 6.08 -36.96
N ASP A 509 -20.91 6.23 -36.78
CA ASP A 509 -21.93 5.15 -36.81
C ASP A 509 -21.91 4.14 -35.66
N MET A 510 -20.94 4.18 -34.72
CA MET A 510 -20.95 3.27 -33.56
C MET A 510 -22.10 3.51 -32.59
N GLU A 511 -22.74 4.69 -32.63
CA GLU A 511 -23.95 5.00 -31.87
C GLU A 511 -25.11 4.04 -32.19
N LYS A 512 -25.11 3.43 -33.40
CA LYS A 512 -26.15 2.48 -33.81
C LYS A 512 -26.11 1.17 -33.01
N LEU A 513 -24.96 0.83 -32.40
CA LEU A 513 -24.82 -0.33 -31.53
C LEU A 513 -25.67 -0.24 -30.25
N GLN A 514 -26.15 0.96 -29.89
CA GLN A 514 -27.06 1.13 -28.74
C GLN A 514 -28.28 0.20 -28.83
N SER A 515 -28.86 0.01 -30.03
CA SER A 515 -30.00 -0.90 -30.22
C SER A 515 -29.66 -2.36 -29.90
N LEU A 516 -28.43 -2.79 -30.20
CA LEU A 516 -27.93 -4.11 -29.85
C LEU A 516 -27.73 -4.24 -28.34
N PHE A 517 -27.10 -3.26 -27.69
CA PHE A 517 -26.86 -3.31 -26.26
C PHE A 517 -28.15 -3.31 -25.45
N ILE A 518 -29.15 -2.54 -25.86
CA ILE A 518 -30.48 -2.55 -25.24
C ILE A 518 -31.12 -3.94 -25.37
N PHE A 519 -31.05 -4.55 -26.55
CA PHE A 519 -31.59 -5.90 -26.79
C PHE A 519 -30.90 -6.98 -25.93
N ILE A 520 -29.56 -6.91 -25.83
CA ILE A 520 -28.78 -7.80 -24.95
C ILE A 520 -29.19 -7.59 -23.49
N TRP A 521 -29.29 -6.33 -23.06
CA TRP A 521 -29.66 -6.00 -21.69
C TRP A 521 -31.06 -6.50 -21.34
N GLU A 522 -32.04 -6.33 -22.22
CA GLU A 522 -33.40 -6.86 -22.04
C GLU A 522 -33.43 -8.39 -21.94
N SER A 523 -32.56 -9.07 -22.70
CA SER A 523 -32.43 -10.52 -22.65
C SER A 523 -31.83 -11.02 -21.33
N VAL A 524 -30.89 -10.27 -20.75
CA VAL A 524 -30.20 -10.62 -19.50
C VAL A 524 -30.97 -10.17 -18.26
N ASN A 525 -31.62 -9.00 -18.31
CA ASN A 525 -32.32 -8.36 -17.20
C ASN A 525 -33.80 -8.80 -17.14
N GLN A 526 -34.04 -10.11 -17.18
CA GLN A 526 -35.39 -10.68 -17.04
C GLN A 526 -35.70 -11.02 -15.58
N PRO A 527 -36.95 -10.80 -15.12
CA PRO A 527 -37.34 -11.17 -13.77
C PRO A 527 -37.28 -12.69 -13.60
N VAL A 528 -36.50 -13.14 -12.62
CA VAL A 528 -36.38 -14.57 -12.28
C VAL A 528 -37.51 -14.97 -11.35
N ASN A 529 -38.45 -15.77 -11.85
CA ASN A 529 -39.53 -16.33 -11.04
C ASN A 529 -39.42 -17.85 -10.86
N SER A 530 -38.56 -18.52 -11.64
CA SER A 530 -38.34 -19.96 -11.62
C SER A 530 -36.88 -20.36 -11.86
N LEU A 531 -36.54 -21.62 -11.55
CA LEU A 531 -35.23 -22.21 -11.88
C LEU A 531 -34.96 -22.25 -13.39
N ASP A 532 -36.01 -22.39 -14.21
CA ASP A 532 -35.88 -22.36 -15.67
C ASP A 532 -35.56 -20.95 -16.19
N ASP A 533 -36.09 -19.90 -15.56
CA ASP A 533 -35.73 -18.52 -15.88
C ASP A 533 -34.27 -18.24 -15.55
N LEU A 534 -33.78 -18.77 -14.43
CA LEU A 534 -32.36 -18.74 -14.05
C LEU A 534 -31.49 -19.43 -15.11
N ASN A 535 -31.87 -20.64 -15.54
CA ASN A 535 -31.13 -21.38 -16.56
C ASN A 535 -31.08 -20.61 -17.90
N LYS A 536 -32.16 -19.93 -18.29
CA LYS A 536 -32.19 -19.08 -19.49
C LYS A 536 -31.28 -17.87 -19.38
N ILE A 537 -31.24 -17.20 -18.22
CA ILE A 537 -30.30 -16.09 -18.00
C ILE A 537 -28.86 -16.59 -18.15
N TYR A 538 -28.53 -17.80 -17.71
CA TYR A 538 -27.18 -18.36 -17.84
C TYR A 538 -26.86 -18.98 -19.20
N ASP A 539 -27.85 -19.15 -20.10
CA ASP A 539 -27.63 -19.72 -21.43
C ASP A 539 -27.15 -18.68 -22.45
N ASN A 540 -25.83 -18.54 -22.57
CA ASN A 540 -25.21 -17.68 -23.58
C ASN A 540 -25.60 -18.06 -25.00
N ALA A 541 -25.82 -19.35 -25.29
CA ALA A 541 -26.11 -19.81 -26.65
C ALA A 541 -27.51 -19.38 -27.09
N ALA A 542 -28.51 -19.46 -26.20
CA ALA A 542 -29.86 -19.01 -26.49
C ALA A 542 -29.93 -17.50 -26.74
N ILE A 543 -29.24 -16.69 -25.92
CA ILE A 543 -29.18 -15.23 -26.11
C ILE A 543 -28.44 -14.88 -27.41
N LYS A 544 -27.33 -15.58 -27.70
CA LYS A 544 -26.60 -15.40 -28.95
C LYS A 544 -27.47 -15.72 -30.17
N GLN A 545 -28.22 -16.81 -30.09
CA GLN A 545 -29.10 -17.24 -31.16
C GLN A 545 -30.23 -16.22 -31.41
N SER A 546 -30.89 -15.70 -30.37
CA SER A 546 -31.96 -14.70 -30.55
C SER A 546 -31.46 -13.41 -31.22
N ILE A 547 -30.23 -13.00 -30.91
CA ILE A 547 -29.59 -11.82 -31.51
C ILE A 547 -29.29 -12.07 -32.99
N ILE A 548 -28.69 -13.22 -33.31
CA ILE A 548 -28.39 -13.61 -34.69
C ILE A 548 -29.69 -13.73 -35.49
N GLU A 549 -30.73 -14.29 -34.89
CA GLU A 549 -32.06 -14.41 -35.46
C GLU A 549 -32.65 -13.05 -35.80
N ASP A 550 -32.54 -12.02 -34.94
CA ASP A 550 -33.04 -10.66 -35.21
C ASP A 550 -32.21 -9.91 -36.27
N ILE A 551 -30.88 -10.08 -36.25
CA ILE A 551 -29.95 -9.41 -37.17
C ILE A 551 -30.09 -9.94 -38.61
N HIS A 552 -29.95 -11.27 -38.81
CA HIS A 552 -29.88 -11.87 -40.15
C HIS A 552 -31.25 -12.35 -40.65
N GLY A 553 -32.02 -12.91 -39.73
CA GLY A 553 -33.19 -13.70 -40.08
C GLY A 553 -32.80 -15.12 -40.42
N MET A 554 -33.44 -16.06 -39.75
CA MET A 554 -33.11 -17.46 -39.84
C MET A 554 -34.33 -18.25 -40.26
N ILE A 555 -34.07 -19.30 -41.02
CA ILE A 555 -35.01 -20.36 -41.35
C ILE A 555 -34.59 -21.57 -40.53
N MET A 556 -35.53 -22.16 -39.80
CA MET A 556 -35.24 -23.37 -39.02
C MET A 556 -35.35 -24.62 -39.91
N ARG A 557 -34.54 -25.65 -39.62
CA ARG A 557 -34.48 -26.87 -40.43
C ARG A 557 -35.79 -27.65 -40.46
N ASP A 558 -36.60 -27.51 -39.43
CA ASP A 558 -37.92 -28.13 -39.27
C ASP A 558 -39.04 -27.34 -39.96
N GLU A 559 -38.81 -26.07 -40.32
CA GLU A 559 -39.79 -25.25 -41.06
C GLU A 559 -39.88 -25.60 -42.55
N VAL A 560 -38.87 -26.28 -43.09
CA VAL A 560 -38.73 -26.53 -44.52
C VAL A 560 -38.23 -27.95 -44.82
N ASP A 561 -38.76 -28.57 -45.89
CA ASP A 561 -38.34 -29.89 -46.33
C ASP A 561 -36.83 -29.97 -46.63
N ALA A 562 -36.21 -31.11 -46.34
CA ALA A 562 -34.76 -31.32 -46.51
C ALA A 562 -34.26 -31.03 -47.95
N GLY A 563 -35.08 -31.31 -48.97
CA GLY A 563 -34.74 -31.01 -50.36
C GLY A 563 -34.73 -29.51 -50.66
N VAL A 564 -35.61 -28.75 -50.03
CA VAL A 564 -35.66 -27.28 -50.15
C VAL A 564 -34.50 -26.65 -49.39
N TRP A 565 -34.19 -27.16 -48.20
CA TRP A 565 -33.03 -26.75 -47.42
C TRP A 565 -31.73 -26.87 -48.24
N GLN A 566 -31.50 -28.01 -48.90
CA GLN A 566 -30.31 -28.19 -49.75
C GLN A 566 -30.29 -27.26 -50.97
N ALA A 567 -31.45 -26.97 -51.57
CA ALA A 567 -31.54 -26.04 -52.69
C ALA A 567 -31.16 -24.62 -52.25
N LEU A 568 -31.64 -24.16 -51.09
CA LEU A 568 -31.34 -22.85 -50.53
C LEU A 568 -29.85 -22.70 -50.15
N LEU A 569 -29.21 -23.77 -49.66
CA LEU A 569 -27.77 -23.80 -49.40
C LEU A 569 -26.96 -23.68 -50.70
N LYS A 570 -27.32 -24.47 -51.73
CA LYS A 570 -26.62 -24.45 -53.03
C LYS A 570 -26.70 -23.10 -53.72
N SER A 571 -27.85 -22.43 -53.61
CA SER A 571 -28.04 -21.08 -54.17
C SER A 571 -27.47 -19.96 -53.32
N LYS A 572 -26.85 -20.30 -52.17
CA LYS A 572 -26.36 -19.35 -51.17
C LYS A 572 -27.45 -18.37 -50.70
N THR A 573 -28.71 -18.80 -50.71
CA THR A 573 -29.82 -18.00 -50.14
C THR A 573 -29.73 -18.02 -48.62
N ILE A 574 -29.37 -19.17 -48.05
CA ILE A 574 -29.11 -19.35 -46.61
C ILE A 574 -27.71 -19.92 -46.35
N GLY A 575 -27.17 -19.65 -45.16
CA GLY A 575 -25.97 -20.29 -44.61
C GLY A 575 -26.25 -21.68 -44.04
N GLU A 576 -25.20 -22.43 -43.66
CA GLU A 576 -25.31 -23.79 -43.10
C GLU A 576 -26.15 -23.88 -41.82
N ASP A 577 -26.21 -22.78 -41.10
CA ASP A 577 -26.96 -22.57 -39.87
C ASP A 577 -28.35 -21.96 -40.10
N GLY A 578 -28.75 -21.70 -41.35
CA GLY A 578 -30.09 -21.22 -41.69
C GLY A 578 -30.24 -19.70 -41.80
N ARG A 579 -29.17 -18.93 -41.59
CA ARG A 579 -29.18 -17.46 -41.75
C ARG A 579 -29.40 -17.06 -43.20
N ILE A 580 -30.26 -16.08 -43.44
CA ILE A 580 -30.47 -15.52 -44.79
C ILE A 580 -29.24 -14.71 -45.19
N LEU A 581 -28.61 -15.08 -46.31
CA LEU A 581 -27.41 -14.41 -46.83
C LEU A 581 -27.73 -13.35 -47.89
N ILE A 582 -28.94 -13.38 -48.46
CA ILE A 582 -29.35 -12.50 -49.55
C ILE A 582 -30.64 -11.78 -49.18
N HIS A 583 -30.58 -10.45 -49.11
CA HIS A 583 -31.76 -9.60 -48.94
C HIS A 583 -32.21 -9.04 -50.30
N LEU A 584 -33.32 -9.57 -50.83
CA LEU A 584 -33.86 -9.19 -52.13
C LEU A 584 -35.15 -8.36 -51.96
N LYS A 585 -35.38 -7.40 -52.88
CA LYS A 585 -36.66 -6.69 -52.97
C LYS A 585 -37.80 -7.57 -53.50
N ASP A 586 -37.46 -8.61 -54.26
CA ASP A 586 -38.41 -9.57 -54.81
C ASP A 586 -37.88 -11.00 -54.72
N TYR A 587 -38.31 -11.73 -53.69
CA TYR A 587 -37.99 -13.14 -53.53
C TYR A 587 -38.75 -14.05 -54.51
N ALA A 588 -39.83 -13.58 -55.14
CA ALA A 588 -40.64 -14.42 -56.04
C ALA A 588 -39.85 -14.81 -57.29
N THR A 589 -39.08 -13.88 -57.85
CA THR A 589 -38.23 -14.15 -59.01
C THR A 589 -37.08 -15.09 -58.67
N HIS A 590 -36.47 -14.93 -57.49
CA HIS A 590 -35.37 -15.79 -57.02
C HIS A 590 -35.84 -17.23 -56.74
N VAL A 591 -36.96 -17.40 -56.02
CA VAL A 591 -37.51 -18.73 -55.69
C VAL A 591 -37.91 -19.50 -56.96
N LYS A 592 -38.45 -18.83 -57.98
CA LYS A 592 -38.78 -19.46 -59.27
C LYS A 592 -37.55 -19.96 -60.03
N GLN A 593 -36.38 -19.35 -59.85
CA GLN A 593 -35.14 -19.81 -60.47
C GLN A 593 -34.59 -21.09 -59.82
N LEU A 594 -34.99 -21.40 -58.59
CA LEU A 594 -34.57 -22.60 -57.86
C LEU A 594 -35.29 -23.88 -58.31
N GLN A 595 -36.35 -23.75 -59.12
CA GLN A 595 -37.10 -24.84 -59.77
C GLN A 595 -37.49 -25.97 -58.81
N PHE A 596 -38.56 -25.76 -58.04
CA PHE A 596 -39.05 -26.78 -57.10
C PHE A 596 -40.12 -27.68 -57.75
N PRO A 597 -40.16 -28.99 -57.44
CA PRO A 597 -41.09 -29.94 -58.07
C PRO A 597 -42.57 -29.73 -57.70
N LYS A 598 -42.89 -28.88 -56.71
CA LYS A 598 -44.26 -28.57 -56.26
C LYS A 598 -44.48 -27.06 -56.15
N GLN A 599 -45.48 -26.55 -56.87
CA GLN A 599 -45.84 -25.12 -56.90
C GLN A 599 -46.29 -24.56 -55.53
N ASN A 600 -46.93 -25.39 -54.68
CA ASN A 600 -47.30 -24.99 -53.31
C ASN A 600 -46.08 -24.72 -52.41
N THR A 601 -44.95 -25.37 -52.68
CA THR A 601 -43.71 -25.17 -51.92
C THR A 601 -43.08 -23.82 -52.25
N GLU A 602 -43.14 -23.39 -53.51
CA GLU A 602 -42.66 -22.07 -53.95
C GLU A 602 -43.42 -20.93 -53.27
N ASN A 603 -44.75 -20.97 -53.29
CA ASN A 603 -45.59 -19.93 -52.69
C ASN A 603 -45.37 -19.83 -51.17
N ARG A 604 -45.22 -20.97 -50.48
CA ARG A 604 -44.97 -21.02 -49.04
C ARG A 604 -43.57 -20.49 -48.69
N LEU A 605 -42.56 -20.81 -49.49
CA LEU A 605 -41.19 -20.31 -49.31
C LEU A 605 -41.08 -18.80 -49.58
N ILE A 606 -41.75 -18.30 -50.62
CA ILE A 606 -41.83 -16.86 -50.91
C ILE A 606 -42.49 -16.12 -49.75
N PHE A 607 -43.60 -16.66 -49.22
CA PHE A 607 -44.27 -16.11 -48.05
C PHE A 607 -43.36 -16.07 -46.82
N LEU A 608 -42.68 -17.18 -46.52
CA LEU A 608 -41.72 -17.28 -45.40
C LEU A 608 -40.59 -16.24 -45.53
N LEU A 609 -39.92 -16.18 -46.69
CA LEU A 609 -38.83 -15.24 -46.93
C LEU A 609 -39.30 -13.78 -46.86
N ASN A 610 -40.50 -13.47 -47.35
CA ASN A 610 -41.08 -12.14 -47.23
C ASN A 610 -41.42 -11.77 -45.78
N ILE A 611 -41.91 -12.71 -44.97
CA ILE A 611 -42.12 -12.48 -43.53
C ILE A 611 -40.79 -12.17 -42.85
N ILE A 612 -39.79 -13.01 -43.05
CA ILE A 612 -38.49 -12.84 -42.38
C ILE A 612 -37.81 -11.54 -42.83
N SER A 613 -37.92 -11.18 -44.11
CA SER A 613 -37.30 -9.98 -44.66
C SER A 613 -38.02 -8.68 -44.27
N ASN A 614 -39.35 -8.71 -44.13
CA ASN A 614 -40.16 -7.52 -43.81
C ASN A 614 -40.52 -7.40 -42.31
N ARG A 615 -40.07 -8.34 -41.47
CA ARG A 615 -40.32 -8.27 -40.03
C ARG A 615 -39.74 -6.99 -39.44
N GLN A 616 -40.37 -6.50 -38.38
CA GLN A 616 -39.81 -5.44 -37.56
C GLN A 616 -38.60 -5.99 -36.80
N ARG A 617 -37.42 -5.41 -37.06
CA ARG A 617 -36.19 -5.73 -36.31
C ARG A 617 -36.06 -4.79 -35.12
N PHE A 618 -35.70 -5.33 -33.97
CA PHE A 618 -35.38 -4.53 -32.79
C PHE A 618 -33.99 -3.91 -32.92
N ILE A 619 -33.04 -4.68 -33.46
CA ILE A 619 -31.66 -4.26 -33.71
C ILE A 619 -31.59 -3.54 -35.07
N LYS A 620 -31.31 -2.24 -35.04
CA LYS A 620 -31.26 -1.37 -36.23
C LYS A 620 -29.81 -1.13 -36.66
N LEU A 621 -29.20 -2.13 -37.26
CA LEU A 621 -27.79 -2.10 -37.70
C LEU A 621 -27.64 -2.40 -39.19
N ARG A 622 -26.67 -1.74 -39.83
CA ARG A 622 -26.26 -2.05 -41.20
C ARG A 622 -25.44 -3.34 -41.24
N SER A 623 -25.45 -4.03 -42.37
CA SER A 623 -24.80 -5.33 -42.54
C SER A 623 -23.29 -5.33 -42.35
N GLU A 624 -22.62 -4.18 -42.48
CA GLU A 624 -21.16 -4.11 -42.29
C GLU A 624 -20.74 -4.40 -40.84
N PHE A 625 -21.62 -4.18 -39.88
CA PHE A 625 -21.34 -4.43 -38.46
C PHE A 625 -21.53 -5.90 -38.06
N TYR A 626 -22.17 -6.73 -38.89
CA TYR A 626 -22.61 -8.07 -38.47
C TYR A 626 -21.42 -8.98 -38.10
N ASN A 627 -20.36 -8.96 -38.91
CA ASN A 627 -19.15 -9.74 -38.61
C ASN A 627 -18.45 -9.27 -37.32
N PHE A 628 -18.40 -7.95 -37.10
CA PHE A 628 -17.86 -7.40 -35.84
C PHE A 628 -18.68 -7.87 -34.64
N ILE A 629 -20.01 -7.75 -34.72
CA ILE A 629 -20.91 -8.15 -33.64
C ILE A 629 -20.74 -9.63 -33.32
N GLU A 630 -20.76 -10.51 -34.32
CA GLU A 630 -20.64 -11.95 -34.12
C GLU A 630 -19.34 -12.35 -33.41
N GLN A 631 -18.23 -11.67 -33.70
CA GLN A 631 -16.94 -11.92 -33.05
C GLN A 631 -16.90 -11.47 -31.58
N HIS A 632 -17.66 -10.43 -31.23
CA HIS A 632 -17.66 -9.84 -29.89
C HIS A 632 -18.87 -10.25 -29.03
N LEU A 633 -19.84 -10.96 -29.60
CA LEU A 633 -21.15 -11.20 -28.99
C LEU A 633 -21.08 -11.94 -27.66
N ASP A 634 -20.24 -12.97 -27.57
CA ASP A 634 -20.08 -13.76 -26.34
C ASP A 634 -19.61 -12.86 -25.18
N LYS A 635 -18.63 -11.99 -25.46
CA LYS A 635 -18.10 -11.02 -24.49
C LYS A 635 -19.12 -9.95 -24.11
N PHE A 636 -19.93 -9.47 -25.05
CA PHE A 636 -21.00 -8.52 -24.74
C PHE A 636 -22.04 -9.13 -23.82
N ILE A 637 -22.44 -10.38 -24.06
CA ILE A 637 -23.40 -11.10 -23.21
C ILE A 637 -22.81 -11.31 -21.80
N ASP A 638 -21.56 -11.78 -21.72
CA ASP A 638 -20.87 -11.98 -20.44
C ASP A 638 -20.75 -10.66 -19.67
N ASN A 639 -20.43 -9.56 -20.34
CA ASN A 639 -20.32 -8.25 -19.69
C ASN A 639 -21.67 -7.64 -19.31
N ALA A 640 -22.74 -7.90 -20.06
CA ALA A 640 -24.09 -7.54 -19.64
C ALA A 640 -24.48 -8.27 -18.33
N LYS A 641 -24.13 -9.56 -18.22
CA LYS A 641 -24.33 -10.33 -16.98
C LYS A 641 -23.46 -9.78 -15.85
N ASN A 642 -22.20 -9.50 -16.10
CA ASN A 642 -21.31 -8.89 -15.11
C ASN A 642 -21.89 -7.55 -14.60
N ALA A 643 -22.34 -6.68 -15.51
CA ALA A 643 -22.99 -5.42 -15.16
C ALA A 643 -24.25 -5.62 -14.28
N LEU A 644 -25.05 -6.67 -14.53
CA LEU A 644 -26.21 -7.02 -13.72
C LEU A 644 -25.81 -7.28 -12.25
N PHE A 645 -24.72 -8.00 -12.01
CA PHE A 645 -24.25 -8.37 -10.67
C PHE A 645 -23.38 -7.31 -9.97
N MET A 646 -22.75 -6.40 -10.72
CA MET A 646 -21.94 -5.32 -10.14
C MET A 646 -22.81 -4.34 -9.32
N SER A 647 -22.29 -3.91 -8.17
CA SER A 647 -23.04 -3.12 -7.20
C SER A 647 -22.54 -1.67 -7.09
N GLU A 648 -23.49 -0.74 -7.07
CA GLU A 648 -23.21 0.67 -6.75
C GLU A 648 -22.69 0.82 -5.31
N GLY A 649 -21.69 1.69 -5.12
CA GLY A 649 -21.01 1.94 -3.85
C GLY A 649 -19.99 0.86 -3.47
N VAL A 650 -19.77 -0.12 -4.36
CA VAL A 650 -18.77 -1.21 -4.23
C VAL A 650 -17.85 -1.23 -5.45
N ASP A 651 -18.40 -1.43 -6.65
CA ASP A 651 -17.61 -1.54 -7.89
C ASP A 651 -17.51 -0.21 -8.65
N TYR A 652 -18.54 0.63 -8.57
CA TYR A 652 -18.63 1.98 -9.15
C TYR A 652 -19.52 2.87 -8.28
N VAL A 653 -19.49 4.17 -8.54
CA VAL A 653 -20.46 5.15 -8.04
C VAL A 653 -21.07 5.91 -9.22
N ILE A 654 -22.31 6.37 -9.03
CA ILE A 654 -23.02 7.24 -9.97
C ILE A 654 -22.89 8.67 -9.44
N ASP A 655 -22.40 9.56 -10.29
CA ASP A 655 -22.20 10.97 -9.95
C ASP A 655 -22.94 11.86 -10.94
N VAL A 656 -23.58 12.92 -10.46
CA VAL A 656 -24.47 13.78 -11.28
C VAL A 656 -23.82 15.13 -11.60
N ASP A 657 -22.85 15.58 -10.79
CA ASP A 657 -21.88 16.65 -11.05
C ASP A 657 -21.28 17.00 -9.67
N ARG A 658 -20.00 16.64 -9.48
CA ARG A 658 -19.28 16.86 -8.22
C ARG A 658 -18.88 18.32 -8.01
N THR A 659 -18.82 19.11 -9.07
CA THR A 659 -18.18 20.43 -9.08
C THR A 659 -19.17 21.59 -9.18
N GLY A 660 -20.39 21.33 -9.65
CA GLY A 660 -21.36 22.37 -10.00
C GLY A 660 -20.91 23.22 -11.21
N LEU A 661 -19.89 22.76 -11.94
CA LEU A 661 -19.27 23.45 -13.07
C LEU A 661 -19.64 22.81 -14.41
N ASP A 662 -20.17 21.58 -14.40
CA ASP A 662 -20.53 20.88 -15.63
C ASP A 662 -21.93 21.35 -16.07
N PRO A 663 -22.07 21.95 -17.27
CA PRO A 663 -23.40 22.28 -17.80
C PRO A 663 -24.26 21.04 -18.08
N ASP A 664 -23.68 19.84 -18.10
CA ASP A 664 -24.36 18.57 -18.34
C ASP A 664 -24.62 17.80 -17.03
N LEU A 665 -25.79 18.00 -16.42
CA LEU A 665 -26.27 17.34 -15.18
C LEU A 665 -26.63 15.84 -15.37
N ASN A 666 -26.05 15.17 -16.36
CA ASN A 666 -26.34 13.77 -16.64
C ASN A 666 -25.56 12.85 -15.69
N PRO A 667 -26.20 11.82 -15.09
CA PRO A 667 -25.52 10.87 -14.23
C PRO A 667 -24.42 10.12 -15.00
N LYS A 668 -23.20 10.17 -14.49
CA LYS A 668 -22.00 9.51 -15.00
C LYS A 668 -21.58 8.38 -14.07
N ILE A 669 -21.14 7.26 -14.65
CA ILE A 669 -20.61 6.12 -13.91
C ILE A 669 -19.12 6.31 -13.73
N ILE A 670 -18.67 6.30 -12.48
CA ILE A 670 -17.27 6.45 -12.09
C ILE A 670 -16.78 5.13 -11.50
N ILE A 671 -15.71 4.60 -12.07
CA ILE A 671 -15.07 3.37 -11.59
C ILE A 671 -14.35 3.66 -10.27
N ILE A 672 -14.46 2.75 -9.30
CA ILE A 672 -13.66 2.80 -8.06
C ILE A 672 -12.58 1.72 -8.15
N ASP A 673 -11.31 2.12 -8.01
CA ASP A 673 -10.23 1.17 -7.81
C ASP A 673 -10.37 0.49 -6.43
N LYS A 674 -10.50 -0.84 -6.41
CA LYS A 674 -10.69 -1.61 -5.16
C LYS A 674 -9.49 -1.55 -4.23
N ASN A 675 -8.28 -1.39 -4.76
CA ASN A 675 -7.06 -1.38 -3.96
C ASN A 675 -6.83 -0.02 -3.31
N THR A 676 -6.97 1.05 -4.08
CA THR A 676 -6.67 2.41 -3.63
C THR A 676 -7.90 3.18 -3.15
N GLY A 677 -9.10 2.70 -3.50
CA GLY A 677 -10.36 3.39 -3.31
C GLY A 677 -10.56 4.61 -4.23
N THR A 678 -9.65 4.87 -5.17
CA THR A 678 -9.63 6.11 -5.97
C THR A 678 -10.66 6.12 -7.08
N ASP A 679 -11.20 7.31 -7.35
CA ASP A 679 -12.08 7.55 -8.49
C ASP A 679 -11.27 7.51 -9.79
N GLN A 680 -11.72 6.68 -10.73
CA GLN A 680 -11.15 6.56 -12.06
C GLN A 680 -12.10 7.21 -13.08
N SER A 681 -12.29 8.53 -12.96
CA SER A 681 -13.28 9.32 -13.71
C SER A 681 -13.04 9.38 -15.22
N SER A 682 -11.78 9.26 -15.64
CA SER A 682 -11.37 9.20 -17.05
C SER A 682 -11.34 7.78 -17.63
N SER A 683 -11.62 6.77 -16.80
CA SER A 683 -11.53 5.36 -17.19
C SER A 683 -12.90 4.78 -17.50
N GLN A 684 -12.94 3.88 -18.48
CA GLN A 684 -14.12 3.10 -18.84
C GLN A 684 -13.74 1.64 -18.95
N TRP A 685 -14.61 0.75 -18.47
CA TRP A 685 -14.45 -0.68 -18.72
C TRP A 685 -14.53 -1.00 -20.21
N HIS A 686 -13.75 -1.98 -20.63
CA HIS A 686 -13.67 -2.44 -22.01
C HIS A 686 -14.81 -3.42 -22.34
N GLU A 687 -14.96 -3.71 -23.62
CA GLU A 687 -15.91 -4.71 -24.12
C GLU A 687 -17.36 -4.43 -23.68
N GLU A 688 -17.71 -3.15 -23.69
CA GLU A 688 -19.06 -2.63 -23.52
C GLU A 688 -19.65 -2.82 -22.11
N LEU A 689 -18.86 -3.33 -21.15
CA LEU A 689 -19.26 -3.45 -19.75
C LEU A 689 -19.70 -2.10 -19.16
N HIS A 690 -18.99 -1.02 -19.50
CA HIS A 690 -19.32 0.32 -19.04
C HIS A 690 -20.66 0.80 -19.62
N GLN A 691 -20.94 0.49 -20.88
CA GLN A 691 -22.20 0.81 -21.55
C GLN A 691 -23.37 0.04 -20.94
N PHE A 692 -23.19 -1.24 -20.59
CA PHE A 692 -24.24 -2.00 -19.88
C PHE A 692 -24.53 -1.45 -18.49
N LEU A 693 -23.51 -0.99 -17.76
CA LEU A 693 -23.73 -0.27 -16.50
C LEU A 693 -24.47 1.06 -16.72
N GLN A 694 -24.17 1.78 -17.80
CA GLN A 694 -24.90 3.00 -18.15
C GLN A 694 -26.38 2.69 -18.43
N ILE A 695 -26.67 1.59 -19.14
CA ILE A 695 -28.05 1.13 -19.37
C ILE A 695 -28.73 0.75 -18.06
N LYS A 696 -28.04 0.02 -17.17
CA LYS A 696 -28.56 -0.40 -15.86
C LYS A 696 -29.11 0.76 -15.04
N HIS A 697 -28.46 1.92 -15.13
CA HIS A 697 -28.80 3.12 -14.35
C HIS A 697 -29.48 4.23 -15.15
N GLY A 698 -29.81 3.97 -16.43
CA GLY A 698 -30.43 4.97 -17.30
C GLY A 698 -29.54 6.17 -17.62
N CYS A 699 -28.21 6.01 -17.54
CA CYS A 699 -27.24 7.03 -17.92
C CYS A 699 -27.18 7.17 -19.45
N LYS A 700 -26.70 8.34 -19.91
CA LYS A 700 -26.38 8.55 -21.32
C LYS A 700 -25.30 7.57 -21.78
N LEU A 701 -25.58 6.82 -22.84
CA LEU A 701 -24.63 5.88 -23.43
C LEU A 701 -23.45 6.62 -24.06
N SER A 702 -22.25 6.30 -23.57
CA SER A 702 -21.00 6.71 -24.19
C SER A 702 -20.76 6.00 -25.52
N LEU A 703 -20.10 6.68 -26.46
CA LEU A 703 -19.77 6.12 -27.77
C LEU A 703 -18.75 4.98 -27.63
N VAL A 704 -18.91 3.94 -28.44
CA VAL A 704 -17.90 2.88 -28.56
C VAL A 704 -16.69 3.47 -29.30
N SER A 705 -15.53 3.43 -28.65
CA SER A 705 -14.31 4.03 -29.16
C SER A 705 -13.28 2.99 -29.60
N LEU A 706 -12.51 3.30 -30.65
CA LEU A 706 -11.37 2.47 -31.04
C LEU A 706 -10.18 2.75 -30.12
N LYS A 707 -9.63 1.69 -29.54
CA LYS A 707 -8.49 1.75 -28.62
C LYS A 707 -7.21 1.27 -29.30
N ALA A 708 -6.73 2.03 -30.31
CA ALA A 708 -5.58 1.66 -31.13
C ALA A 708 -4.23 2.22 -30.61
N VAL A 709 -4.26 3.36 -29.92
CA VAL A 709 -3.05 4.03 -29.41
C VAL A 709 -3.03 3.90 -27.90
N PHE A 710 -2.01 3.21 -27.36
CA PHE A 710 -1.90 2.94 -25.94
C PHE A 710 -0.47 2.87 -25.45
N ILE A 711 -0.29 3.06 -24.14
CA ILE A 711 0.98 2.85 -23.45
C ILE A 711 0.72 2.31 -22.04
N SER A 712 1.59 1.41 -21.57
CA SER A 712 1.55 0.94 -20.19
C SER A 712 2.30 1.89 -19.25
N ASN A 713 1.97 1.84 -17.95
CA ASN A 713 2.69 2.57 -16.90
C ASN A 713 4.19 2.25 -16.92
N VAL A 714 4.53 0.98 -17.07
CA VAL A 714 5.92 0.51 -17.18
C VAL A 714 6.61 1.10 -18.41
N SER A 715 6.01 0.99 -19.59
CA SER A 715 6.60 1.48 -20.84
C SER A 715 6.82 2.99 -20.81
N TYR A 716 5.88 3.74 -20.24
CA TYR A 716 5.99 5.20 -20.14
C TYR A 716 7.14 5.62 -19.22
N LEU A 717 7.21 5.06 -18.01
CA LEU A 717 8.23 5.47 -17.04
C LEU A 717 9.64 5.03 -17.45
N LYS A 718 9.77 3.97 -18.28
CA LYS A 718 11.04 3.59 -18.93
C LYS A 718 11.55 4.57 -19.97
N LEU A 719 10.74 5.56 -20.39
CA LEU A 719 11.22 6.62 -21.27
C LEU A 719 12.22 7.53 -20.55
N TYR A 720 12.12 7.64 -19.22
CA TYR A 720 12.99 8.49 -18.42
C TYR A 720 14.36 7.85 -18.16
N GLN A 721 15.42 8.65 -18.24
CA GLN A 721 16.78 8.19 -17.93
C GLN A 721 16.95 7.92 -16.43
N ASN A 722 16.46 8.83 -15.59
CA ASN A 722 16.52 8.74 -14.14
C ASN A 722 15.11 8.69 -13.55
N LEU A 723 14.83 7.65 -12.77
CA LEU A 723 13.59 7.47 -12.04
C LEU A 723 13.89 7.52 -10.54
N TYR A 724 13.37 8.54 -9.88
CA TYR A 724 13.39 8.62 -8.42
C TYR A 724 11.98 8.36 -7.91
N GLY A 725 11.85 7.74 -6.75
CA GLY A 725 10.52 7.59 -6.18
C GLY A 725 10.49 7.41 -4.69
N LEU A 726 9.35 7.78 -4.11
CA LEU A 726 9.08 7.72 -2.69
C LEU A 726 7.80 6.94 -2.44
N SER A 727 7.81 6.10 -1.42
CA SER A 727 6.59 5.41 -0.99
C SER A 727 6.63 5.12 0.52
N GLY A 728 5.45 5.03 1.14
CA GLY A 728 5.31 4.56 2.52
C GLY A 728 5.79 3.12 2.69
N THR A 729 5.52 2.32 1.67
CA THR A 729 5.84 0.90 1.65
C THR A 729 6.21 0.45 0.25
N LEU A 730 7.37 -0.19 0.11
CA LEU A 730 7.78 -0.82 -1.14
C LEU A 730 7.31 -2.28 -1.21
N GLY A 731 6.43 -2.69 -0.30
CA GLY A 731 5.83 -4.03 -0.29
C GLY A 731 6.75 -5.14 0.19
N SER A 732 6.34 -6.36 -0.15
CA SER A 732 7.00 -7.63 0.12
C SER A 732 8.37 -7.76 -0.58
N ARG A 733 9.10 -8.85 -0.30
CA ARG A 733 10.39 -9.10 -0.96
C ARG A 733 10.23 -9.33 -2.46
N ASP A 734 9.16 -9.99 -2.87
CA ASP A 734 8.91 -10.33 -4.26
C ASP A 734 8.52 -9.09 -5.08
N GLU A 735 7.70 -8.20 -4.52
CA GLU A 735 7.37 -6.91 -5.15
C GLU A 735 8.61 -6.03 -5.34
N LYS A 736 9.51 -6.01 -4.35
CA LYS A 736 10.80 -5.32 -4.46
C LYS A 736 11.69 -5.91 -5.55
N GLN A 737 11.77 -7.24 -5.65
CA GLN A 737 12.52 -7.90 -6.70
C GLN A 737 11.96 -7.55 -8.08
N LEU A 738 10.64 -7.59 -8.25
CA LEU A 738 9.96 -7.21 -9.48
C LEU A 738 10.28 -5.76 -9.89
N LEU A 739 10.23 -4.81 -8.94
CA LEU A 739 10.58 -3.41 -9.20
C LEU A 739 12.02 -3.26 -9.69
N ASN A 740 12.96 -3.97 -9.06
CA ASN A 740 14.37 -3.97 -9.47
C ASN A 740 14.53 -4.54 -10.90
N GLU A 741 13.92 -5.69 -11.20
CA GLU A 741 13.98 -6.32 -12.52
C GLU A 741 13.34 -5.47 -13.63
N LEU A 742 12.21 -4.82 -13.33
CA LEU A 742 11.49 -4.02 -14.31
C LEU A 742 12.21 -2.71 -14.65
N TYR A 743 12.71 -1.99 -13.65
CA TYR A 743 13.21 -0.62 -13.83
C TYR A 743 14.72 -0.47 -13.65
N ASN A 744 15.46 -1.53 -13.30
CA ASN A 744 16.89 -1.49 -12.98
C ASN A 744 17.21 -0.40 -11.95
N ILE A 745 16.51 -0.46 -10.82
CA ILE A 745 16.48 0.55 -9.77
C ILE A 745 17.06 0.00 -8.47
N ASP A 746 17.78 0.87 -7.76
CA ASP A 746 18.16 0.59 -6.38
C ASP A 746 16.96 0.89 -5.48
N LEU A 747 16.83 0.10 -4.41
CA LEU A 747 15.80 0.27 -3.41
C LEU A 747 16.46 0.64 -2.09
N ILE A 748 15.83 1.46 -1.26
CA ILE A 748 16.32 1.72 0.09
C ILE A 748 15.16 1.89 1.07
N LYS A 749 15.33 1.36 2.29
CA LYS A 749 14.39 1.60 3.39
C LYS A 749 14.99 2.60 4.37
N ILE A 750 14.33 3.75 4.50
CA ILE A 750 14.75 4.83 5.38
C ILE A 750 14.11 4.63 6.76
N PRO A 751 14.90 4.54 7.84
CA PRO A 751 14.34 4.48 9.19
C PRO A 751 13.62 5.77 9.54
N THR A 752 12.59 5.66 10.37
CA THR A 752 11.84 6.83 10.89
C THR A 752 12.73 7.71 11.76
N SER A 753 12.51 9.02 11.74
CA SER A 753 13.27 9.99 12.55
C SER A 753 13.05 9.76 14.04
N LYS A 754 11.81 9.41 14.40
CA LYS A 754 11.39 9.03 15.75
C LYS A 754 11.12 7.53 15.82
N PRO A 755 11.31 6.86 16.97
CA PRO A 755 10.88 5.48 17.12
C PRO A 755 9.36 5.39 16.99
N LYS A 756 8.89 4.36 16.27
CA LYS A 756 7.45 4.07 16.20
C LYS A 756 6.98 3.66 17.59
N ASN A 757 5.94 4.32 18.09
CA ASN A 757 5.31 4.01 19.36
C ASN A 757 3.81 3.72 19.13
N PHE A 758 3.52 2.57 18.56
CA PHE A 758 2.16 2.09 18.36
C PHE A 758 2.04 0.66 18.90
N PHE A 759 0.83 0.29 19.31
CA PHE A 759 0.50 -1.03 19.85
C PHE A 759 -0.56 -1.67 18.97
N GLU A 760 -0.30 -2.88 18.50
CA GLU A 760 -1.24 -3.67 17.71
C GLU A 760 -2.03 -4.60 18.62
N GLU A 761 -3.36 -4.48 18.63
CA GLU A 761 -4.23 -5.34 19.42
C GLU A 761 -4.54 -6.64 18.66
N ARG A 762 -4.90 -7.71 19.39
CA ARG A 762 -5.24 -9.00 18.77
C ARG A 762 -6.45 -8.82 17.83
N PRO A 763 -6.42 -9.39 16.61
CA PRO A 763 -7.51 -9.24 15.65
C PRO A 763 -8.79 -9.92 16.17
N ILE A 764 -9.94 -9.27 15.91
CA ILE A 764 -11.27 -9.77 16.27
C ILE A 764 -11.91 -10.39 15.01
N ILE A 765 -12.15 -11.70 15.03
CA ILE A 765 -12.82 -12.41 13.94
C ILE A 765 -14.32 -12.50 14.26
N SER A 766 -15.15 -12.04 13.34
CA SER A 766 -16.61 -12.10 13.46
C SER A 766 -17.20 -13.06 12.43
N GLY A 767 -18.14 -13.91 12.83
CA GLY A 767 -18.72 -14.93 11.95
C GLY A 767 -19.80 -14.42 10.99
N TYR A 768 -20.51 -13.35 11.35
CA TYR A 768 -21.59 -12.76 10.55
C TYR A 768 -21.70 -11.24 10.74
N LYS A 769 -22.43 -10.57 9.84
CA LYS A 769 -22.46 -9.10 9.71
C LYS A 769 -22.90 -8.36 10.98
N GLU A 770 -23.88 -8.89 11.72
CA GLU A 770 -24.33 -8.25 12.97
C GLU A 770 -23.30 -8.39 14.09
N GLN A 771 -22.65 -9.54 14.24
CA GLN A 771 -21.56 -9.70 15.20
C GLN A 771 -20.39 -8.76 14.88
N TRP A 772 -20.10 -8.60 13.59
CA TRP A 772 -19.06 -7.70 13.09
C TRP A 772 -19.33 -6.24 13.44
N THR A 773 -20.55 -5.72 13.17
CA THR A 773 -20.89 -4.34 13.54
C THR A 773 -20.93 -4.13 15.05
N ASN A 774 -21.39 -5.13 15.81
CA ASN A 774 -21.39 -5.08 17.27
C ASN A 774 -19.98 -5.00 17.84
N SER A 775 -19.06 -5.83 17.33
CA SER A 775 -17.66 -5.83 17.78
C SER A 775 -16.97 -4.48 17.51
N ILE A 776 -17.25 -3.86 16.35
CA ILE A 776 -16.75 -2.52 16.02
C ILE A 776 -17.29 -1.48 17.02
N TYR A 777 -18.59 -1.53 17.33
CA TYR A 777 -19.21 -0.62 18.30
C TYR A 777 -18.61 -0.77 19.69
N ASP A 778 -18.50 -2.01 20.18
CA ASP A 778 -18.03 -2.31 21.53
C ASP A 778 -16.56 -1.86 21.72
N GLU A 779 -15.70 -2.11 20.73
CA GLU A 779 -14.32 -1.65 20.77
C GLU A 779 -14.21 -0.12 20.68
N THR A 780 -15.00 0.50 19.80
CA THR A 780 -15.05 1.97 19.68
C THR A 780 -15.47 2.61 21.00
N LYS A 781 -16.53 2.10 21.63
CA LYS A 781 -17.03 2.56 22.93
C LYS A 781 -15.96 2.44 24.02
N LYS A 782 -15.28 1.30 24.09
CA LYS A 782 -14.20 1.03 25.06
C LYS A 782 -13.04 2.03 24.96
N LYS A 783 -12.67 2.49 23.76
CA LYS A 783 -11.59 3.48 23.59
C LYS A 783 -12.05 4.90 23.91
N ILE A 784 -13.25 5.29 23.52
CA ILE A 784 -13.78 6.62 23.83
C ILE A 784 -13.95 6.81 25.34
N ILE A 785 -14.35 5.76 26.08
CA ILE A 785 -14.40 5.79 27.56
C ILE A 785 -13.02 6.11 28.18
N LYS A 786 -11.93 5.77 27.49
CA LYS A 786 -10.56 6.07 27.91
C LYS A 786 -10.03 7.39 27.31
N ASP A 787 -10.92 8.29 26.91
CA ASP A 787 -10.62 9.57 26.26
C ASP A 787 -9.82 9.47 24.95
N ARG A 788 -9.82 8.30 24.30
CA ARG A 788 -9.18 8.11 22.99
C ARG A 788 -10.13 8.41 21.84
N SER A 789 -9.56 8.80 20.71
CA SER A 789 -10.27 8.97 19.44
C SER A 789 -10.10 7.75 18.55
N VAL A 790 -11.08 7.46 17.70
CA VAL A 790 -11.15 6.23 16.90
C VAL A 790 -11.34 6.56 15.43
N LEU A 791 -10.50 5.98 14.57
CA LEU A 791 -10.62 6.02 13.11
C LEU A 791 -11.00 4.61 12.60
N ILE A 792 -12.14 4.51 11.94
CA ILE A 792 -12.69 3.26 11.41
C ILE A 792 -12.55 3.29 9.88
N ILE A 793 -11.72 2.41 9.34
CA ILE A 793 -11.44 2.31 7.91
C ILE A 793 -12.28 1.18 7.30
N CYS A 794 -13.06 1.55 6.30
CA CYS A 794 -13.99 0.67 5.58
C CYS A 794 -13.51 0.42 4.14
N GLU A 795 -13.77 -0.79 3.65
CA GLU A 795 -13.42 -1.18 2.28
C GLU A 795 -14.23 -0.42 1.23
N THR A 796 -15.53 -0.21 1.46
CA THR A 796 -16.47 0.33 0.47
C THR A 796 -17.28 1.49 1.03
N VAL A 797 -17.77 2.38 0.15
CA VAL A 797 -18.68 3.47 0.53
C VAL A 797 -19.94 2.92 1.18
N LYS A 798 -20.44 1.78 0.68
CA LYS A 798 -21.59 1.06 1.24
C LYS A 798 -21.35 0.59 2.68
N HIS A 799 -20.14 0.13 3.01
CA HIS A 799 -19.79 -0.25 4.38
C HIS A 799 -19.70 0.97 5.30
N VAL A 800 -19.17 2.09 4.84
CA VAL A 800 -19.16 3.35 5.61
C VAL A 800 -20.58 3.75 6.02
N ASP A 801 -21.52 3.76 5.06
CA ASP A 801 -22.91 4.10 5.33
C ASP A 801 -23.60 3.11 6.28
N TYR A 802 -23.31 1.83 6.10
CA TYR A 802 -23.89 0.78 6.93
C TYR A 802 -23.37 0.86 8.38
N ILE A 803 -22.06 0.94 8.58
CA ILE A 803 -21.43 1.05 9.90
C ILE A 803 -21.87 2.34 10.60
N SER A 804 -21.89 3.47 9.90
CA SER A 804 -22.36 4.75 10.46
C SER A 804 -23.79 4.64 10.98
N LYS A 805 -24.73 4.09 10.20
CA LYS A 805 -26.11 3.87 10.63
C LYS A 805 -26.20 2.92 11.83
N CYS A 806 -25.42 1.84 11.84
CA CYS A 806 -25.40 0.87 12.94
C CYS A 806 -24.86 1.48 14.25
N LEU A 807 -23.77 2.24 14.17
CA LEU A 807 -23.18 2.93 15.33
C LEU A 807 -24.16 3.92 15.94
N VAL A 808 -24.81 4.75 15.12
CA VAL A 808 -25.80 5.74 15.59
C VAL A 808 -27.01 5.04 16.22
N LYS A 809 -27.54 3.99 15.57
CA LYS A 809 -28.68 3.22 16.09
C LYS A 809 -28.37 2.65 17.48
N ARG A 810 -27.22 1.99 17.63
CA ARG A 810 -26.82 1.33 18.88
C ARG A 810 -26.47 2.34 19.97
N ALA A 811 -25.85 3.47 19.62
CA ALA A 811 -25.65 4.59 20.54
C ALA A 811 -26.98 5.15 21.08
N MET A 812 -28.02 5.22 20.24
CA MET A 812 -29.36 5.65 20.68
C MET A 812 -30.02 4.63 21.61
N GLU A 813 -29.84 3.33 21.38
CA GLU A 813 -30.33 2.25 22.25
C GLU A 813 -29.64 2.31 23.63
N ASP A 814 -28.32 2.47 23.66
CA ASP A 814 -27.55 2.55 24.90
C ASP A 814 -27.86 3.80 25.74
N LEU A 815 -28.18 4.93 25.11
CA LEU A 815 -28.63 6.16 25.78
C LEU A 815 -29.96 6.04 26.49
N GLN A 816 -30.88 5.22 25.96
CA GLN A 816 -32.15 4.97 26.64
C GLN A 816 -31.90 4.22 27.96
N ASN A 817 -30.81 3.44 28.03
CA ASN A 817 -30.43 2.69 29.21
C ASN A 817 -29.56 3.51 30.20
N ASP A 818 -28.74 4.45 29.72
CA ASP A 818 -27.90 5.34 30.55
C ASP A 818 -27.87 6.80 30.01
N PRO A 819 -28.83 7.65 30.44
CA PRO A 819 -28.97 9.02 29.93
C PRO A 819 -27.87 10.00 30.38
N SER A 820 -27.08 9.64 31.39
CA SER A 820 -26.07 10.51 32.03
C SER A 820 -24.72 10.52 31.32
N ASN A 821 -24.51 9.67 30.33
CA ASN A 821 -23.19 9.41 29.78
C ASN A 821 -22.88 10.29 28.56
N ILE A 822 -22.09 11.34 28.76
CA ILE A 822 -21.68 12.34 27.75
C ILE A 822 -20.96 11.70 26.55
N ILE A 823 -20.42 10.48 26.73
CA ILE A 823 -19.67 9.68 25.74
C ILE A 823 -20.48 9.39 24.47
N TYR A 824 -21.81 9.34 24.55
CA TYR A 824 -22.65 8.98 23.41
C TYR A 824 -22.82 10.10 22.36
N ASP A 825 -22.49 11.35 22.68
CA ASP A 825 -22.67 12.46 21.73
C ASP A 825 -21.71 12.37 20.54
N SER A 826 -20.49 11.87 20.75
CA SER A 826 -19.54 11.58 19.67
C SER A 826 -19.96 10.38 18.83
N LEU A 827 -20.58 9.36 19.43
CA LEU A 827 -21.09 8.17 18.73
C LEU A 827 -22.37 8.46 17.91
N LYS A 828 -23.15 9.48 18.29
CA LYS A 828 -24.32 9.94 17.52
C LYS A 828 -23.96 10.69 16.25
N LYS A 829 -22.78 11.30 16.21
CA LYS A 829 -22.33 12.17 15.12
C LYS A 829 -20.90 11.82 14.73
N PRO A 830 -20.65 10.60 14.22
CA PRO A 830 -19.34 10.27 13.68
C PRO A 830 -19.04 11.17 12.47
N TYR A 831 -17.79 11.58 12.33
CA TYR A 831 -17.32 12.23 11.12
C TYR A 831 -17.21 11.20 10.02
N VAL A 832 -18.00 11.35 8.96
CA VAL A 832 -18.05 10.40 7.85
C VAL A 832 -17.33 10.99 6.65
N TYR A 833 -16.19 10.41 6.31
CA TYR A 833 -15.43 10.78 5.12
C TYR A 833 -15.58 9.70 4.06
N LYS A 834 -16.17 10.08 2.94
CA LYS A 834 -16.29 9.24 1.75
C LYS A 834 -15.39 9.79 0.65
N ARG A 835 -15.62 9.32 -0.57
CA ARG A 835 -14.96 9.81 -1.78
C ARG A 835 -14.97 11.33 -1.96
N GLU A 836 -16.02 12.01 -1.50
CA GLU A 836 -16.19 13.48 -1.62
C GLU A 836 -15.18 14.27 -0.79
N HIS A 837 -14.55 13.64 0.20
CA HIS A 837 -13.64 14.29 1.13
C HIS A 837 -12.19 13.98 0.77
N GLU A 838 -11.57 14.93 0.08
CA GLU A 838 -10.17 14.83 -0.37
C GLU A 838 -9.17 14.90 0.80
N GLU A 839 -9.54 15.59 1.90
CA GLU A 839 -8.74 15.71 3.11
C GLU A 839 -9.61 15.53 4.37
N PHE A 840 -9.00 15.08 5.48
CA PHE A 840 -9.64 15.12 6.81
C PHE A 840 -9.67 16.56 7.34
N THR A 841 -10.78 16.98 7.97
CA THR A 841 -10.88 18.32 8.60
C THR A 841 -9.81 18.52 9.67
N PHE A 842 -9.47 17.47 10.43
CA PHE A 842 -8.43 17.49 11.48
C PHE A 842 -6.97 17.55 10.95
N GLY A 843 -6.80 17.81 9.65
CA GLY A 843 -5.53 18.12 8.99
C GLY A 843 -5.55 19.47 8.26
N GLN A 844 -6.60 20.28 8.42
CA GLN A 844 -6.73 21.62 7.86
C GLN A 844 -6.32 22.69 8.90
N GLY A 845 -5.42 23.59 8.51
CA GLY A 845 -4.97 24.69 9.36
C GLY A 845 -4.36 24.24 10.70
N ASN A 846 -4.82 24.85 11.78
CA ASN A 846 -4.41 24.57 13.16
C ASN A 846 -5.42 23.70 13.93
N GLU A 847 -6.40 23.08 13.25
CA GLU A 847 -7.35 22.18 13.92
C GLU A 847 -6.66 20.88 14.33
N LEU A 848 -6.82 20.51 15.60
CA LEU A 848 -6.26 19.32 16.21
C LEU A 848 -7.38 18.31 16.47
N LEU A 849 -7.08 17.03 16.35
CA LEU A 849 -8.00 15.97 16.74
C LEU A 849 -8.10 15.93 18.28
N ASN A 850 -9.29 16.24 18.78
CA ASN A 850 -9.62 16.22 20.20
C ASN A 850 -10.01 14.81 20.65
N CYS A 851 -9.97 14.61 21.97
CA CYS A 851 -10.36 13.37 22.65
C CYS A 851 -11.83 12.97 22.35
N GLY A 852 -12.08 11.67 22.30
CA GLY A 852 -13.43 11.11 22.12
C GLY A 852 -14.05 11.35 20.74
N THR A 853 -13.27 11.62 19.70
CA THR A 853 -13.78 11.82 18.34
C THR A 853 -13.86 10.50 17.57
N VAL A 854 -14.95 10.27 16.83
CA VAL A 854 -15.13 9.09 15.97
C VAL A 854 -15.10 9.49 14.51
N ILE A 855 -14.21 8.87 13.75
CA ILE A 855 -14.05 9.08 12.31
C ILE A 855 -14.34 7.76 11.60
N ILE A 856 -15.16 7.79 10.55
CA ILE A 856 -15.44 6.65 9.68
C ILE A 856 -15.06 7.06 8.27
N ALA A 857 -14.12 6.33 7.66
CA ALA A 857 -13.54 6.66 6.38
C ALA A 857 -13.55 5.45 5.43
N THR A 858 -13.68 5.68 4.12
CA THR A 858 -13.23 4.68 3.14
C THR A 858 -11.71 4.62 3.10
N ASN A 859 -11.13 3.56 2.55
CA ASN A 859 -9.67 3.45 2.32
C ASN A 859 -9.07 4.63 1.52
N LEU A 860 -9.90 5.36 0.76
CA LEU A 860 -9.50 6.55 0.01
C LEU A 860 -9.43 7.82 0.87
N ALA A 861 -10.40 8.01 1.77
CA ALA A 861 -10.70 9.33 2.27
C ALA A 861 -9.57 9.85 3.18
N GLY A 862 -9.11 11.08 2.93
CA GLY A 862 -8.02 11.70 3.66
C GLY A 862 -6.63 11.06 3.46
N ARG A 863 -6.45 10.22 2.43
CA ARG A 863 -5.14 9.70 2.03
C ARG A 863 -4.16 10.84 1.76
N GLY A 864 -2.95 10.75 2.31
CA GLY A 864 -1.93 11.80 2.19
C GLY A 864 -2.19 13.05 3.05
N THR A 865 -3.16 13.00 3.97
CA THR A 865 -3.40 14.06 4.98
C THR A 865 -2.88 13.59 6.35
N ASP A 866 -1.92 14.32 6.92
CA ASP A 866 -1.44 14.05 8.28
C ASP A 866 -2.50 14.53 9.32
N ILE A 867 -2.96 13.62 10.18
CA ILE A 867 -3.88 13.94 11.28
C ILE A 867 -3.07 14.45 12.47
N LYS A 868 -3.29 15.70 12.87
CA LYS A 868 -2.60 16.28 14.03
C LYS A 868 -3.39 16.02 15.32
N LEU A 869 -2.72 15.54 16.36
CA LEU A 869 -3.35 15.18 17.63
C LEU A 869 -3.20 16.30 18.68
N GLU A 870 -4.23 16.50 19.50
CA GLU A 870 -4.13 17.34 20.71
C GLU A 870 -3.24 16.66 21.77
N GLN A 871 -2.50 17.45 22.57
CA GLN A 871 -1.60 16.93 23.61
C GLN A 871 -2.30 15.97 24.59
N LYS A 872 -3.54 16.29 24.99
CA LYS A 872 -4.36 15.43 25.86
C LYS A 872 -4.65 14.06 25.24
N LEU A 873 -4.87 14.02 23.92
CA LEU A 873 -5.11 12.77 23.21
C LEU A 873 -3.83 11.93 23.13
N VAL A 874 -2.66 12.57 22.98
CA VAL A 874 -1.36 11.88 23.03
C VAL A 874 -1.15 11.22 24.40
N GLU A 875 -1.47 11.93 25.48
CA GLU A 875 -1.40 11.41 26.86
C GLU A 875 -2.39 10.26 27.12
N ALA A 876 -3.58 10.30 26.51
CA ALA A 876 -4.58 9.23 26.58
C ALA A 876 -4.22 7.96 25.76
N GLY A 877 -3.11 7.98 25.01
CA GLY A 877 -2.65 6.85 24.20
C GLY A 877 -2.85 7.01 22.69
N GLY A 878 -3.22 8.20 22.22
CA GLY A 878 -3.30 8.57 20.80
C GLY A 878 -4.49 7.99 20.04
N LEU A 879 -4.46 8.14 18.72
CA LEU A 879 -5.49 7.65 17.79
C LEU A 879 -5.54 6.11 17.80
N HIS A 880 -6.73 5.54 17.92
CA HIS A 880 -6.96 4.11 17.71
C HIS A 880 -7.51 3.88 16.31
N VAL A 881 -6.93 2.97 15.54
CA VAL A 881 -7.33 2.68 14.16
C VAL A 881 -7.94 1.28 14.08
N ILE A 882 -9.14 1.19 13.53
CA ILE A 882 -9.87 -0.06 13.29
C ILE A 882 -9.96 -0.26 11.79
N VAL A 883 -9.33 -1.31 11.27
CA VAL A 883 -9.51 -1.76 9.89
C VAL A 883 -10.61 -2.82 9.87
N THR A 884 -11.70 -2.56 9.17
CA THR A 884 -12.93 -3.37 9.28
C THR A 884 -12.97 -4.59 8.36
N PHE A 885 -11.95 -4.75 7.51
CA PHE A 885 -11.82 -5.82 6.52
C PHE A 885 -10.38 -6.33 6.52
N LEU A 886 -10.15 -7.52 5.95
CA LEU A 886 -8.81 -8.03 5.71
C LEU A 886 -8.36 -7.59 4.31
N PRO A 887 -7.36 -6.70 4.18
CA PRO A 887 -6.91 -6.27 2.86
C PRO A 887 -6.21 -7.40 2.11
N ASN A 888 -6.36 -7.43 0.78
CA ASN A 888 -5.63 -8.39 -0.06
C ASN A 888 -4.11 -8.17 -0.07
N ASN A 889 -3.66 -6.98 0.34
CA ASN A 889 -2.26 -6.59 0.37
C ASN A 889 -1.89 -5.97 1.73
N CYS A 890 -0.81 -6.46 2.34
CA CYS A 890 -0.26 -5.94 3.59
C CYS A 890 0.11 -4.46 3.52
N ARG A 891 0.36 -3.92 2.31
CA ARG A 891 0.61 -2.48 2.10
C ARG A 891 -0.54 -1.60 2.57
N ILE A 892 -1.79 -2.04 2.39
CA ILE A 892 -2.98 -1.29 2.83
C ILE A 892 -3.05 -1.24 4.36
N GLU A 893 -2.71 -2.35 5.03
CA GLU A 893 -2.62 -2.39 6.50
C GLU A 893 -1.50 -1.46 7.01
N GLU A 894 -0.31 -1.52 6.41
CA GLU A 894 0.80 -0.64 6.78
C GLU A 894 0.47 0.85 6.58
N GLN A 895 -0.32 1.19 5.55
CA GLN A 895 -0.81 2.55 5.33
C GLN A 895 -1.81 2.96 6.41
N ALA A 896 -2.77 2.10 6.75
CA ALA A 896 -3.73 2.34 7.83
C ALA A 896 -3.05 2.56 9.19
N TYR A 897 -2.07 1.71 9.53
CA TYR A 897 -1.28 1.85 10.76
C TYR A 897 -0.40 3.10 10.76
N GLY A 898 0.07 3.54 9.59
CA GLY A 898 0.81 4.78 9.42
C GLY A 898 0.04 6.03 9.84
N SER A 899 -1.30 6.00 9.82
CA SER A 899 -2.13 7.12 10.27
C SER A 899 -2.23 7.26 11.80
N ALA A 900 -1.86 6.22 12.56
CA ALA A 900 -1.91 6.21 14.03
C ALA A 900 -0.58 6.57 14.70
N ALA A 901 0.53 6.39 13.97
CA ALA A 901 1.91 6.42 14.48
C ALA A 901 2.56 7.79 14.30
#